data_AF-A0A7Y0F2P6-F1
#
_entry.id   AF-A0A7Y0F2P6-F1
#
_cell.length_a   1.000
_cell.length_b   1.000
_cell.length_c   1.000
_cell.angle_alpha   90.00
_cell.angle_beta   90.00
_cell.angle_gamma   90.00
#
_symmetry.space_group_name_H-M   'P 1'
#
loop_
_entity.id
_entity.type
_entity.pdbx_description
1 polymer ?
#
loop_
_entity_poly.entity_id
_entity_poly.type
_entity_poly.pdbx_seq_one_letter_code
_entity_poly.pdbx_strand_id
1 'polypeptide(L)'
;MTGNNKVWRASLAGLASVAMLATMGVVAGTANAATTPDVADPKVTFVYNGKTYGTQEVTYGDSLVDALAGIVKTPSDADIVASGSAAPSGKFIGYYGEDGQPFDFTAPLTANTKVVAKYADDVDVVAVTFEGDYGFYPLGDATGYVLKGSTLDARQAPTDKADGQLTTAWSVEGAGVDTTKIADGTVDALDKIAVTRPKDGAATVTVKAKEFASDVKTLRFNGKSGTGLASTSYALNAYADGANDDDLLVDTTANSYAAPTIITPTADPTDSTKDKVTFGAWINEPGTKHSTKVGEDIANVKDGDTFEIDEASVVKYVVVKFDSKGGTSVAGERVLMDQGNGTYGFAKEPTAPTKDGYVFKGWANPSGKIIDWTASSDADNSPRVNYTKSAITLTAQWQATTSELKVTFRDADYDGKNADVAVKVNGNDFLSEDQAPSWTRDGYVLKGWTYNGNDFDFDAQVASDVNSGNDFVLTPVWIKVEADIVPAALKYVPAESNKYTTGLNVDGYKALFTADSWKTYSAAYTNVRKEYDQAVFASQDGKASAETAAKLVSELKDAWEKLVFEHNGGQDVTLDGTAVHRLFSPTQGEHFYSADPAEILMLTQKLTTDGGWNDEGVLFYTAKKGDQYADALASFTEDTKALKDVVTPILTDYVRFFNPSTGDHVWTVEGGDEYNALKPQDSWNEEGAAFYAPTFTGTTKVNRLYNGELNRHLLSVSASEQATLQGTGWTVEGLAVKGI
;
A
#
# COMPACT_ATOMS: atom_id res chain seq x y z
N MET A 1 -34.46 54.33 40.50
CA MET A 1 -35.59 53.84 41.31
C MET A 1 -36.01 52.51 40.72
N THR A 2 -36.11 51.51 41.60
CA THR A 2 -36.91 50.27 41.50
C THR A 2 -36.80 49.46 40.21
N GLY A 3 -36.30 48.23 40.21
CA GLY A 3 -36.29 47.23 41.26
C GLY A 3 -36.64 45.90 40.57
N ASN A 4 -35.66 45.02 40.35
CA ASN A 4 -35.20 44.00 41.29
C ASN A 4 -36.18 42.82 41.41
N ASN A 5 -35.59 41.63 41.18
CA ASN A 5 -35.93 40.33 41.73
C ASN A 5 -37.17 39.59 41.19
N LYS A 6 -36.94 38.39 40.64
CA LYS A 6 -36.72 37.13 41.40
C LYS A 6 -36.14 36.06 40.44
N VAL A 7 -34.89 35.58 40.60
CA VAL A 7 -34.38 34.52 41.54
C VAL A 7 -34.85 33.13 41.07
N TRP A 8 -34.03 32.10 40.76
CA TRP A 8 -32.61 31.84 41.08
C TRP A 8 -31.99 30.69 40.23
N ARG A 9 -30.70 30.88 39.94
CA ARG A 9 -29.52 29.97 39.85
C ARG A 9 -29.34 28.91 38.74
N ALA A 10 -28.31 29.23 37.95
CA ALA A 10 -27.46 28.39 37.09
C ALA A 10 -26.45 27.53 37.92
N SER A 11 -25.53 26.77 37.31
CA SER A 11 -24.33 27.34 36.65
C SER A 11 -23.71 26.53 35.50
N LEU A 12 -23.11 27.27 34.54
CA LEU A 12 -21.83 27.01 33.83
C LEU A 12 -21.76 25.72 32.98
N ALA A 13 -21.41 25.70 31.69
CA ALA A 13 -20.59 26.55 30.83
C ALA A 13 -21.09 26.35 29.37
N GLY A 14 -20.78 27.13 28.34
CA GLY A 14 -19.90 28.27 28.13
C GLY A 14 -20.13 28.64 26.67
N LEU A 15 -20.63 29.86 26.46
CA LEU A 15 -20.88 30.46 25.15
C LEU A 15 -19.57 30.75 24.40
N ALA A 16 -19.69 30.69 23.07
CA ALA A 16 -19.00 31.53 22.09
C ALA A 16 -17.49 31.34 21.88
N SER A 17 -17.16 30.88 20.68
CA SER A 17 -16.17 31.54 19.81
C SER A 17 -16.55 31.27 18.35
N VAL A 18 -17.24 32.24 17.76
CA VAL A 18 -17.24 32.51 16.32
C VAL A 18 -15.90 33.17 15.99
N ALA A 19 -15.33 32.82 14.83
CA ALA A 19 -14.18 33.43 14.16
C ALA A 19 -12.77 33.21 14.76
N MET A 20 -12.09 32.17 14.26
CA MET A 20 -10.67 32.27 13.88
C MET A 20 -10.61 32.07 12.36
N LEU A 21 -10.64 33.16 11.60
CA LEU A 21 -9.45 33.71 10.95
C LEU A 21 -8.68 32.65 10.15
N ALA A 22 -9.14 32.42 8.91
CA ALA A 22 -8.24 32.22 7.79
C ALA A 22 -7.38 33.50 7.65
N THR A 23 -6.30 33.58 8.43
CA THR A 23 -5.14 34.42 8.11
C THR A 23 -4.10 33.51 7.49
N MET A 24 -4.42 32.92 6.34
CA MET A 24 -3.35 32.65 5.37
C MET A 24 -3.02 34.00 4.78
N GLY A 25 -1.87 34.54 5.20
CA GLY A 25 -1.33 35.75 4.61
C GLY A 25 -1.21 35.57 3.11
N VAL A 26 -2.10 36.21 2.36
CA VAL A 26 -1.75 36.79 1.08
C VAL A 26 -0.68 37.83 1.38
N VAL A 27 0.59 37.45 1.19
CA VAL A 27 1.64 38.40 0.90
C VAL A 27 1.97 38.21 -0.57
N ALA A 28 1.30 38.98 -1.40
CA ALA A 28 1.82 39.33 -2.70
C ALA A 28 3.00 40.30 -2.48
N GLY A 29 4.18 39.93 -2.99
CA GLY A 29 5.22 40.86 -3.37
C GLY A 29 6.09 41.42 -2.25
N THR A 30 7.15 40.69 -1.91
CA THR A 30 8.51 41.18 -2.17
C THR A 30 9.39 39.97 -2.47
N ALA A 31 10.01 39.96 -3.64
CA ALA A 31 11.23 39.21 -3.87
C ALA A 31 12.27 39.72 -2.87
N ASN A 32 12.35 39.08 -1.69
CA ASN A 32 13.54 39.18 -0.89
C ASN A 32 14.46 38.10 -1.42
N ALA A 33 15.60 38.53 -1.97
CA ALA A 33 16.78 37.68 -2.08
C ALA A 33 17.13 37.25 -0.65
N ALA A 34 16.49 36.18 -0.17
CA ALA A 34 16.97 35.46 0.99
C ALA A 34 18.27 34.82 0.54
N THR A 35 19.39 35.42 0.96
CA THR A 35 20.64 34.69 1.13
C THR A 35 20.28 33.37 1.77
N THR A 36 20.44 32.27 1.03
CA THR A 36 20.14 30.92 1.52
C THR A 36 20.95 30.70 2.79
N PRO A 37 20.34 30.60 3.97
CA PRO A 37 21.03 30.06 5.12
C PRO A 37 21.37 28.60 4.80
N ASP A 38 22.45 28.12 5.39
CA ASP A 38 22.79 26.71 5.49
C ASP A 38 21.52 25.85 5.68
N VAL A 39 21.50 24.66 5.11
CA VAL A 39 20.51 23.67 5.54
C VAL A 39 20.90 23.34 6.98
N ALA A 40 20.25 24.03 7.92
CA ALA A 40 20.55 23.89 9.34
C ALA A 40 20.23 22.45 9.78
N ASP A 41 21.05 21.94 10.68
CA ASP A 41 20.82 20.64 11.31
C ASP A 41 19.42 20.60 11.95
N PRO A 42 18.58 19.62 11.59
CA PRO A 42 17.25 19.48 12.16
C PRO A 42 17.31 19.29 13.68
N LYS A 43 16.39 19.95 14.36
CA LYS A 43 16.19 19.81 15.80
C LYS A 43 15.04 18.87 16.08
N VAL A 44 15.30 17.83 16.87
CA VAL A 44 14.24 17.04 17.49
C VAL A 44 13.89 17.63 18.84
N THR A 45 12.66 18.08 18.97
CA THR A 45 12.14 18.66 20.20
C THR A 45 11.28 17.63 20.93
N PHE A 46 11.67 17.28 22.15
CA PHE A 46 10.95 16.34 23.01
C PHE A 46 9.91 17.09 23.83
N VAL A 47 8.64 16.65 23.70
CA VAL A 47 7.48 17.33 24.27
C VAL A 47 6.68 16.38 25.16
N TYR A 48 6.23 16.89 26.30
CA TYR A 48 5.28 16.21 27.18
C TYR A 48 4.22 17.21 27.69
N ASN A 49 2.93 16.85 27.59
CA ASN A 49 1.79 17.72 27.92
C ASN A 49 1.90 19.14 27.32
N GLY A 50 2.35 19.21 26.06
CA GLY A 50 2.52 20.48 25.33
C GLY A 50 3.72 21.33 25.77
N LYS A 51 4.58 20.84 26.66
CA LYS A 51 5.81 21.52 27.09
C LYS A 51 7.06 20.79 26.63
N THR A 52 8.05 21.54 26.18
CA THR A 52 9.36 21.02 25.80
C THR A 52 10.20 20.73 27.03
N TYR A 53 10.79 19.53 27.10
CA TYR A 53 11.74 19.16 28.17
C TYR A 53 13.14 18.80 27.63
N GLY A 54 13.30 18.69 26.32
CA GLY A 54 14.58 18.43 25.68
C GLY A 54 14.59 18.86 24.22
N THR A 55 15.77 19.16 23.69
CA THR A 55 15.97 19.39 22.27
C THR A 55 17.32 18.81 21.88
N GLN A 56 17.34 17.99 20.85
CA GLN A 56 18.54 17.41 20.29
C GLN A 56 18.73 17.95 18.87
N GLU A 57 19.92 18.48 18.58
CA GLU A 57 20.33 18.73 17.19
C GLU A 57 20.78 17.41 16.58
N VAL A 58 20.29 17.13 15.39
CA VAL A 58 20.58 15.93 14.60
C VAL A 58 21.17 16.41 13.28
N THR A 59 22.27 15.81 12.84
CA THR A 59 22.86 16.15 11.54
C THR A 59 21.84 15.95 10.43
N TYR A 60 21.78 16.88 9.47
CA TYR A 60 20.83 16.74 8.36
C TYR A 60 21.05 15.45 7.55
N GLY A 61 20.04 14.58 7.54
CA GLY A 61 20.04 13.29 6.87
C GLY A 61 20.32 12.09 7.80
N ASP A 62 20.74 12.33 9.05
CA ASP A 62 20.97 11.26 10.03
C ASP A 62 19.63 10.80 10.62
N SER A 63 19.57 9.54 11.05
CA SER A 63 18.45 9.09 11.87
C SER A 63 18.57 9.64 13.30
N LEU A 64 17.45 9.67 14.04
CA LEU A 64 17.52 10.07 15.43
C LEU A 64 18.28 9.04 16.28
N VAL A 65 18.24 7.75 15.92
CA VAL A 65 19.05 6.73 16.61
C VAL A 65 20.54 7.07 16.53
N ASP A 66 21.02 7.44 15.35
CA ASP A 66 22.45 7.72 15.09
C ASP A 66 22.94 8.94 15.90
N ALA A 67 22.11 9.99 15.99
CA ALA A 67 22.44 11.19 16.76
C ALA A 67 22.34 11.02 18.29
N LEU A 68 21.75 9.92 18.75
CA LEU A 68 21.45 9.67 20.16
C LEU A 68 22.41 8.66 20.82
N ALA A 69 23.31 8.03 20.05
CA ALA A 69 24.30 7.03 20.52
C ALA A 69 25.11 7.50 21.75
N GLY A 70 24.64 7.14 22.95
CA GLY A 70 25.23 7.51 24.24
C GLY A 70 24.72 8.81 24.89
N ILE A 71 23.87 9.59 24.22
CA ILE A 71 23.32 10.85 24.73
C ILE A 71 21.80 10.88 24.56
N VAL A 72 21.07 10.14 25.41
CA VAL A 72 19.61 10.33 25.50
C VAL A 72 19.17 10.39 26.94
N LYS A 73 18.41 11.45 27.22
CA LYS A 73 17.59 11.55 28.42
C LYS A 73 16.32 10.75 28.19
N THR A 74 16.13 9.67 28.94
CA THR A 74 14.76 9.33 29.34
C THR A 74 14.16 10.55 30.03
N PRO A 75 12.89 10.89 29.78
CA PRO A 75 12.21 11.84 30.64
C PRO A 75 12.16 11.24 32.04
N SER A 76 13.14 11.57 32.86
CA SER A 76 13.05 11.32 34.28
C SER A 76 11.91 12.18 34.82
N ASP A 77 11.24 11.73 35.88
CA ASP A 77 10.26 12.56 36.58
C ASP A 77 10.84 13.93 36.95
N ALA A 78 12.16 14.00 37.18
CA ALA A 78 12.88 15.23 37.44
C ALA A 78 12.98 16.16 36.21
N ASP A 79 13.27 15.65 35.01
CA ASP A 79 13.36 16.46 33.78
C ASP A 79 11.97 16.99 33.36
N ILE A 80 10.93 16.16 33.49
CA ILE A 80 9.54 16.57 33.20
C ILE A 80 9.09 17.65 34.19
N VAL A 81 9.33 17.47 35.48
CA VAL A 81 8.97 18.46 36.51
C VAL A 81 9.77 19.76 36.32
N ALA A 82 11.04 19.68 35.91
CA ALA A 82 11.86 20.85 35.59
C ALA A 82 11.33 21.64 34.38
N SER A 83 10.67 20.99 33.41
CA SER A 83 9.97 21.66 32.30
C SER A 83 8.67 22.36 32.70
N GLY A 84 8.27 22.26 33.98
CA GLY A 84 7.04 22.82 34.52
C GLY A 84 5.78 22.01 34.19
N SER A 85 5.94 20.79 33.68
CA SER A 85 4.84 19.82 33.54
C SER A 85 4.67 19.02 34.83
N ALA A 86 3.46 18.58 35.13
CA ALA A 86 3.24 17.65 36.24
C ALA A 86 3.91 16.31 35.92
N ALA A 87 4.45 15.62 36.94
CA ALA A 87 4.97 14.28 36.78
C ALA A 87 3.87 13.36 36.21
N PRO A 88 4.21 12.46 35.27
CA PRO A 88 3.25 11.55 34.67
C PRO A 88 2.65 10.59 35.70
N SER A 89 1.35 10.29 35.56
CA SER A 89 0.74 9.11 36.19
C SER A 89 0.71 7.98 35.16
N GLY A 90 1.32 6.83 35.48
CA GLY A 90 1.34 5.65 34.61
C GLY A 90 2.73 5.26 34.09
N LYS A 91 2.76 4.30 33.17
CA LYS A 91 3.97 3.75 32.54
C LYS A 91 4.24 4.43 31.20
N PHE A 92 5.51 4.73 30.92
CA PHE A 92 5.93 5.25 29.63
C PHE A 92 5.74 4.19 28.54
N ILE A 93 5.05 4.54 27.45
CA ILE A 93 4.71 3.63 26.34
C ILE A 93 5.39 4.00 25.01
N GLY A 94 6.23 5.04 24.99
CA GLY A 94 7.01 5.44 23.82
C GLY A 94 6.74 6.87 23.33
N TYR A 95 7.37 7.19 22.20
CA TYR A 95 7.28 8.49 21.52
C TYR A 95 6.40 8.44 20.28
N TYR A 96 5.68 9.52 20.05
CA TYR A 96 4.71 9.66 18.96
C TYR A 96 4.95 10.97 18.19
N GLY A 97 4.64 10.98 16.90
CA GLY A 97 4.56 12.20 16.11
C GLY A 97 3.40 13.09 16.57
N GLU A 98 3.39 14.35 16.09
CA GLU A 98 2.27 15.27 16.31
C GLU A 98 0.96 14.77 15.65
N ASP A 99 1.06 13.89 14.66
CA ASP A 99 -0.06 13.18 14.01
C ASP A 99 -0.67 12.06 14.87
N GLY A 100 -0.09 11.79 16.04
CA GLY A 100 -0.55 10.77 16.97
C GLY A 100 -0.11 9.35 16.61
N GLN A 101 0.69 9.17 15.55
CA GLN A 101 1.29 7.89 15.18
C GLN A 101 2.60 7.65 15.94
N PRO A 102 3.01 6.40 16.20
CA PRO A 102 4.29 6.14 16.85
C PRO A 102 5.46 6.64 15.98
N PHE A 103 6.47 7.25 16.60
CA PHE A 103 7.57 7.92 15.90
C PHE A 103 8.67 6.93 15.48
N ASP A 104 9.12 6.98 14.22
CA ASP A 104 10.22 6.14 13.71
C ASP A 104 11.59 6.82 13.94
N PHE A 105 12.40 6.24 14.81
CA PHE A 105 13.72 6.76 15.16
C PHE A 105 14.79 6.48 14.10
N THR A 106 14.55 5.53 13.20
CA THR A 106 15.50 5.10 12.15
C THR A 106 15.38 5.90 10.86
N ALA A 107 14.32 6.68 10.72
CA ALA A 107 14.10 7.51 9.54
C ALA A 107 15.09 8.69 9.50
N PRO A 108 15.69 8.99 8.32
CA PRO A 108 16.52 10.17 8.12
C PRO A 108 15.78 11.47 8.45
N LEU A 109 16.38 12.29 9.33
CA LEU A 109 15.83 13.59 9.70
C LEU A 109 16.33 14.68 8.76
N THR A 110 15.39 15.39 8.15
CA THR A 110 15.67 16.46 7.18
C THR A 110 14.95 17.77 7.51
N ALA A 111 14.23 17.81 8.64
CA ALA A 111 13.55 19.00 9.13
C ALA A 111 13.42 18.95 10.66
N ASN A 112 13.17 20.11 11.29
CA ASN A 112 12.86 20.16 12.71
C ASN A 112 11.62 19.31 12.99
N THR A 113 11.74 18.40 13.94
CA THR A 113 10.71 17.42 14.27
C THR A 113 10.34 17.54 15.73
N LYS A 114 9.06 17.34 16.05
CA LYS A 114 8.60 17.25 17.44
C LYS A 114 8.16 15.83 17.71
N VAL A 115 8.60 15.30 18.84
CA VAL A 115 8.21 13.98 19.33
C VAL A 115 7.56 14.12 20.68
N VAL A 116 6.45 13.42 20.87
CA VAL A 116 5.57 13.52 22.03
C VAL A 116 5.69 12.25 22.86
N ALA A 117 6.13 12.40 24.13
CA ALA A 117 6.15 11.31 25.09
C ALA A 117 4.73 10.92 25.52
N LYS A 118 4.39 9.63 25.50
CA LYS A 118 3.09 9.12 25.99
C LYS A 118 3.24 8.15 27.17
N TYR A 119 2.27 8.22 28.07
CA TYR A 119 2.15 7.36 29.25
C TYR A 119 0.74 6.74 29.31
N ALA A 120 0.61 5.55 29.88
CA ALA A 120 -0.65 4.85 30.06
C ALA A 120 -0.75 4.22 31.46
N ASP A 121 -1.97 4.05 31.96
CA ASP A 121 -2.19 3.49 33.30
C ASP A 121 -1.75 2.02 33.37
N ASP A 122 -1.34 1.58 34.57
CA ASP A 122 -0.90 0.20 34.85
C ASP A 122 -1.92 -0.86 34.40
N VAL A 123 -3.21 -0.50 34.36
CA VAL A 123 -4.31 -1.37 33.94
C VAL A 123 -4.42 -1.51 32.42
N ASP A 124 -3.77 -0.66 31.63
CA ASP A 124 -3.91 -0.62 30.16
C ASP A 124 -2.65 -1.13 29.44
N VAL A 125 -1.59 -1.42 30.18
CA VAL A 125 -0.30 -1.84 29.63
C VAL A 125 0.05 -3.30 29.92
N VAL A 126 1.01 -3.83 29.17
CA VAL A 126 1.69 -5.11 29.38
C VAL A 126 3.20 -4.85 29.52
N ALA A 127 3.86 -5.49 30.49
CA ALA A 127 5.30 -5.40 30.64
C ALA A 127 6.01 -6.37 29.70
N VAL A 128 7.07 -5.90 29.05
CA VAL A 128 7.94 -6.67 28.15
C VAL A 128 9.34 -6.66 28.74
N THR A 129 9.95 -7.83 28.93
CA THR A 129 11.28 -7.98 29.51
C THR A 129 12.21 -8.67 28.50
N PHE A 130 13.44 -8.17 28.38
CA PHE A 130 14.47 -8.77 27.51
C PHE A 130 15.44 -9.63 28.32
N GLU A 131 15.83 -10.78 27.77
CA GLU A 131 16.92 -11.61 28.30
C GLU A 131 18.27 -11.20 27.71
N GLY A 132 19.28 -10.98 28.55
CA GLY A 132 20.64 -10.59 28.15
C GLY A 132 20.93 -9.10 28.42
N ASP A 133 21.99 -8.57 27.82
CA ASP A 133 22.32 -7.14 27.88
C ASP A 133 21.49 -6.35 26.85
N TYR A 134 20.19 -6.61 26.76
CA TYR A 134 19.28 -5.93 25.83
C TYR A 134 18.22 -5.14 26.60
N GLY A 135 17.75 -4.05 26.03
CA GLY A 135 16.73 -3.22 26.67
C GLY A 135 16.01 -2.30 25.69
N PHE A 136 14.90 -1.70 26.13
CA PHE A 136 14.21 -0.70 25.32
C PHE A 136 15.07 0.57 25.22
N TYR A 137 15.32 1.06 24.02
CA TYR A 137 15.94 2.36 23.81
C TYR A 137 14.86 3.44 23.63
N PRO A 138 15.01 4.64 24.22
CA PRO A 138 16.14 5.16 24.99
C PRO A 138 16.09 4.86 26.50
N LEU A 139 15.33 3.85 26.94
CA LEU A 139 15.12 3.58 28.37
C LEU A 139 16.36 3.01 29.08
N GLY A 140 17.21 2.24 28.40
CA GLY A 140 18.37 1.56 29.02
C GLY A 140 17.99 0.47 30.04
N ASP A 141 16.68 0.25 30.20
CA ASP A 141 16.06 -0.70 31.09
C ASP A 141 15.69 -1.98 30.34
N ALA A 142 15.92 -3.12 31.00
CA ALA A 142 15.56 -4.43 30.48
C ALA A 142 14.04 -4.66 30.42
N THR A 143 13.22 -3.70 30.91
CA THR A 143 11.75 -3.80 30.93
C THR A 143 11.11 -2.53 30.39
N GLY A 144 10.19 -2.68 29.44
CA GLY A 144 9.35 -1.60 28.90
C GLY A 144 7.87 -1.98 28.88
N TYR A 145 7.02 -1.04 28.49
CA TYR A 145 5.56 -1.20 28.56
C TYR A 145 4.90 -0.85 27.23
N VAL A 146 3.93 -1.67 26.82
CA VAL A 146 3.13 -1.46 25.60
C VAL A 146 1.64 -1.54 25.94
N LEU A 147 0.79 -0.89 25.15
CA LEU A 147 -0.67 -0.97 25.33
C LEU A 147 -1.17 -2.40 25.05
N LYS A 148 -2.17 -2.84 25.81
CA LYS A 148 -2.83 -4.14 25.60
C LYS A 148 -3.41 -4.24 24.19
N GLY A 149 -3.10 -5.33 23.49
CA GLY A 149 -3.57 -5.58 22.13
C GLY A 149 -2.79 -4.82 21.04
N SER A 150 -1.72 -4.10 21.40
CA SER A 150 -0.79 -3.52 20.44
C SER A 150 0.25 -4.53 19.98
N THR A 151 0.91 -4.22 18.87
CA THR A 151 2.10 -4.94 18.39
C THR A 151 3.36 -4.30 18.95
N LEU A 152 4.37 -5.11 19.29
CA LEU A 152 5.75 -4.61 19.30
C LEU A 152 6.13 -4.25 17.86
N ASP A 153 6.94 -3.22 17.68
CA ASP A 153 7.41 -2.78 16.37
C ASP A 153 8.78 -2.09 16.46
N ALA A 154 9.40 -1.82 15.31
CA ALA A 154 10.74 -1.21 15.22
C ALA A 154 10.86 0.16 15.92
N ARG A 155 9.74 0.82 16.22
CA ARG A 155 9.64 2.17 16.80
C ARG A 155 9.86 2.19 18.32
N GLN A 156 10.06 1.02 18.93
CA GLN A 156 10.42 0.85 20.34
C GLN A 156 11.81 0.20 20.52
N ALA A 157 12.56 0.03 19.42
CA ALA A 157 13.96 -0.40 19.30
C ALA A 157 14.57 -0.99 20.58
N PRO A 158 14.46 -2.30 20.78
CA PRO A 158 15.36 -2.95 21.71
C PRO A 158 16.79 -2.85 21.18
N THR A 159 17.64 -2.17 21.94
CA THR A 159 19.06 -2.04 21.64
C THR A 159 19.87 -2.99 22.50
N ASP A 160 21.00 -3.41 21.97
CA ASP A 160 22.07 -3.94 22.80
C ASP A 160 22.59 -2.82 23.71
N LYS A 161 22.63 -3.10 25.02
CA LYS A 161 23.04 -2.20 26.09
C LYS A 161 24.56 -2.02 26.13
N ALA A 162 25.32 -2.94 25.53
CA ALA A 162 26.77 -2.90 25.51
C ALA A 162 27.31 -1.87 24.51
N ASP A 163 26.66 -1.71 23.37
CA ASP A 163 27.15 -0.89 22.26
C ASP A 163 26.09 0.07 21.66
N GLY A 164 24.83 0.01 22.14
CA GLY A 164 23.75 0.86 21.67
C GLY A 164 23.17 0.45 20.31
N GLN A 165 23.54 -0.71 19.77
CA GLN A 165 23.09 -1.17 18.46
C GLN A 165 21.62 -1.56 18.44
N LEU A 166 20.94 -1.28 17.32
CA LEU A 166 19.57 -1.70 17.08
C LEU A 166 19.57 -3.16 16.64
N THR A 167 19.11 -4.04 17.50
CA THR A 167 19.05 -5.47 17.23
C THR A 167 17.92 -5.75 16.22
N THR A 168 18.30 -6.26 15.04
CA THR A 168 17.40 -6.39 13.88
C THR A 168 16.60 -7.70 13.85
N ALA A 169 16.87 -8.64 14.77
CA ALA A 169 16.18 -9.93 14.83
C ALA A 169 15.95 -10.44 16.26
N TRP A 170 14.75 -10.96 16.53
CA TRP A 170 14.30 -11.37 17.87
C TRP A 170 13.43 -12.63 17.83
N SER A 171 13.37 -13.34 18.95
CA SER A 171 12.43 -14.42 19.21
C SER A 171 11.66 -14.16 20.52
N VAL A 172 10.42 -14.65 20.59
CA VAL A 172 9.58 -14.49 21.79
C VAL A 172 9.32 -15.86 22.39
N GLU A 173 9.57 -16.00 23.69
CA GLU A 173 9.27 -17.23 24.44
C GLU A 173 8.38 -16.90 25.64
N GLY A 174 7.26 -17.62 25.79
CA GLY A 174 6.40 -17.46 26.98
C GLY A 174 5.04 -18.15 26.87
N ALA A 175 4.52 -18.60 28.02
CA ALA A 175 3.18 -19.16 28.12
C ALA A 175 2.12 -18.06 27.89
N GLY A 176 1.27 -18.22 26.87
CA GLY A 176 0.17 -17.28 26.57
C GLY A 176 0.44 -16.25 25.46
N VAL A 177 1.55 -16.37 24.73
CA VAL A 177 1.83 -15.66 23.46
C VAL A 177 1.38 -16.54 22.30
N ASP A 178 0.63 -16.00 21.32
CA ASP A 178 0.27 -16.75 20.12
C ASP A 178 1.46 -16.86 19.16
N THR A 179 2.26 -17.91 19.32
CA THR A 179 3.41 -18.21 18.46
C THR A 179 3.02 -18.87 17.13
N THR A 180 1.74 -19.17 16.89
CA THR A 180 1.30 -19.89 15.67
C THR A 180 1.35 -19.07 14.39
N LYS A 181 1.60 -17.75 14.50
CA LYS A 181 1.85 -16.83 13.38
C LYS A 181 3.34 -16.57 13.11
N ILE A 182 4.24 -17.06 13.95
CA ILE A 182 5.69 -16.90 13.75
C ILE A 182 6.16 -18.14 12.98
N ALA A 183 6.29 -18.02 11.66
CA ALA A 183 6.91 -19.07 10.86
C ALA A 183 8.41 -19.14 11.18
N ASP A 184 8.92 -20.35 11.37
CA ASP A 184 10.35 -20.59 11.57
C ASP A 184 11.12 -20.13 10.33
N GLY A 185 12.14 -19.28 10.50
CA GLY A 185 12.96 -18.77 9.39
C GLY A 185 12.54 -17.43 8.76
N THR A 186 11.45 -16.77 9.18
CA THR A 186 11.05 -15.41 8.73
C THR A 186 11.15 -14.38 9.86
N VAL A 187 12.35 -14.16 10.39
CA VAL A 187 12.58 -13.02 11.28
C VAL A 187 13.36 -11.97 10.51
N ASP A 188 12.68 -11.39 9.53
CA ASP A 188 12.93 -10.03 9.07
C ASP A 188 11.63 -9.27 9.38
N ALA A 189 11.74 -8.20 10.18
CA ALA A 189 10.68 -7.29 10.63
C ALA A 189 10.01 -7.60 11.98
N LEU A 190 10.28 -6.69 12.93
CA LEU A 190 9.65 -6.51 14.23
C LEU A 190 8.15 -6.14 14.16
N ASP A 191 7.57 -5.94 12.99
CA ASP A 191 6.29 -5.22 12.79
C ASP A 191 5.02 -5.95 13.25
N LYS A 192 5.11 -7.21 13.71
CA LYS A 192 3.93 -8.10 13.84
C LYS A 192 3.86 -8.97 15.10
N ILE A 193 4.55 -8.62 16.18
CA ILE A 193 4.40 -9.38 17.44
C ILE A 193 3.22 -8.82 18.24
N ALA A 194 2.05 -9.48 18.17
CA ALA A 194 0.88 -9.10 18.95
C ALA A 194 1.04 -9.47 20.43
N VAL A 195 0.90 -8.49 21.34
CA VAL A 195 1.01 -8.69 22.78
C VAL A 195 -0.38 -8.66 23.43
N THR A 196 -0.90 -9.83 23.83
CA THR A 196 -2.15 -9.99 24.58
C THR A 196 -1.90 -10.38 26.04
N ARG A 197 -2.83 -10.05 26.95
CA ARG A 197 -2.72 -10.39 28.38
C ARG A 197 -2.72 -11.93 28.57
N PRO A 198 -1.75 -12.52 29.30
CA PRO A 198 -1.73 -13.96 29.55
C PRO A 198 -2.98 -14.42 30.32
N LYS A 199 -3.49 -15.60 29.96
CA LYS A 199 -4.71 -16.21 30.53
C LYS A 199 -4.61 -16.50 32.03
N ASP A 200 -3.38 -16.59 32.56
CA ASP A 200 -3.08 -17.09 33.91
C ASP A 200 -2.59 -16.02 34.89
N GLY A 201 -2.75 -14.72 34.56
CA GLY A 201 -2.53 -13.63 35.52
C GLY A 201 -1.07 -13.22 35.77
N ALA A 202 -0.09 -13.84 35.10
CA ALA A 202 1.28 -13.30 35.00
C ALA A 202 1.32 -12.14 33.99
N ALA A 203 2.03 -11.06 34.30
CA ALA A 203 1.95 -9.77 33.59
C ALA A 203 3.22 -9.43 32.77
N THR A 204 3.94 -10.44 32.25
CA THR A 204 5.25 -10.22 31.60
C THR A 204 5.42 -11.12 30.37
N VAL A 205 5.90 -10.53 29.27
CA VAL A 205 6.38 -11.24 28.06
C VAL A 205 7.91 -11.22 28.05
N THR A 206 8.54 -12.38 27.81
CA THR A 206 10.00 -12.47 27.68
C THR A 206 10.40 -12.55 26.20
N VAL A 207 11.33 -11.68 25.80
CA VAL A 207 11.88 -11.63 24.44
C VAL A 207 13.37 -11.96 24.49
N LYS A 208 13.83 -12.82 23.59
CA LYS A 208 15.25 -13.20 23.45
C LYS A 208 15.77 -12.70 22.10
N ALA A 209 17.01 -12.24 22.04
CA ALA A 209 17.65 -11.98 20.75
C ALA A 209 17.77 -13.29 19.97
N LYS A 210 17.51 -13.25 18.65
CA LYS A 210 17.92 -14.36 17.78
C LYS A 210 19.45 -14.38 17.81
N GLU A 211 20.09 -15.53 18.04
CA GLU A 211 21.55 -15.62 17.94
C GLU A 211 22.00 -14.98 16.61
N PHE A 212 22.97 -14.06 16.68
CA PHE A 212 23.49 -13.35 15.51
C PHE A 212 23.78 -14.36 14.40
N ALA A 213 23.49 -13.98 13.15
CA ALA A 213 23.96 -14.77 12.03
C ALA A 213 25.48 -14.99 12.20
N SER A 214 25.92 -16.23 12.27
CA SER A 214 27.33 -16.53 12.04
C SER A 214 27.66 -15.92 10.68
N ASP A 215 28.67 -15.04 10.62
CA ASP A 215 29.20 -14.36 9.42
C ASP A 215 28.83 -12.86 9.21
N VAL A 216 28.48 -12.09 10.25
CA VAL A 216 28.50 -10.60 10.16
C VAL A 216 29.95 -10.11 10.05
N LYS A 217 30.21 -9.21 9.10
CA LYS A 217 31.53 -8.58 8.86
C LYS A 217 31.44 -7.08 9.18
N THR A 218 32.40 -6.56 9.92
CA THR A 218 32.53 -5.12 10.21
C THR A 218 33.58 -4.49 9.29
N LEU A 219 33.18 -3.52 8.50
CA LEU A 219 34.06 -2.74 7.61
C LEU A 219 34.37 -1.39 8.26
N ARG A 220 35.61 -0.91 8.11
CA ARG A 220 36.07 0.38 8.65
C ARG A 220 36.33 1.38 7.54
N PHE A 221 35.81 2.58 7.70
CA PHE A 221 35.96 3.69 6.77
C PHE A 221 36.56 4.87 7.51
N ASN A 222 37.84 5.09 7.28
CA ASN A 222 38.65 6.02 8.05
C ASN A 222 38.79 7.35 7.31
N GLY A 223 38.94 8.42 8.09
CA GLY A 223 39.43 9.70 7.60
C GLY A 223 40.90 9.64 7.17
N LYS A 224 41.54 10.80 7.08
CA LYS A 224 42.95 10.86 6.68
C LYS A 224 43.83 10.13 7.71
N SER A 225 44.77 9.31 7.21
CA SER A 225 45.74 8.59 8.04
C SER A 225 46.34 9.47 9.14
N GLY A 226 46.00 9.16 10.40
CA GLY A 226 46.52 9.80 11.60
C GLY A 226 45.94 11.17 11.97
N THR A 227 44.92 11.68 11.27
CA THR A 227 44.24 12.94 11.63
C THR A 227 42.72 12.85 11.71
N GLY A 228 42.14 11.68 11.41
CA GLY A 228 40.69 11.50 11.36
C GLY A 228 40.03 12.26 10.20
N LEU A 229 38.70 12.19 10.12
CA LEU A 229 37.92 13.03 9.21
C LEU A 229 38.00 14.48 9.71
N ALA A 230 37.90 15.48 8.82
CA ALA A 230 37.64 16.83 9.32
C ALA A 230 36.33 16.77 10.14
N SER A 231 36.24 17.46 11.27
CA SER A 231 35.13 17.39 12.26
C SER A 231 33.72 17.71 11.74
N THR A 232 33.57 17.89 10.43
CA THR A 232 32.35 18.20 9.69
C THR A 232 32.10 17.20 8.56
N SER A 233 32.95 16.18 8.38
CA SER A 233 32.83 15.18 7.33
C SER A 233 32.19 13.90 7.88
N TYR A 234 31.32 13.28 7.10
CA TYR A 234 30.58 12.07 7.49
C TYR A 234 30.28 11.22 6.25
N ALA A 235 29.90 9.95 6.42
CA ALA A 235 29.47 9.10 5.31
C ALA A 235 28.02 8.64 5.48
N LEU A 236 27.23 8.71 4.41
CA LEU A 236 25.89 8.10 4.41
C LEU A 236 26.02 6.57 4.50
N ASN A 237 25.19 5.94 5.33
CA ASN A 237 25.12 4.49 5.59
C ASN A 237 26.28 3.87 6.40
N ALA A 238 26.99 4.67 7.19
CA ALA A 238 27.98 4.19 8.16
C ALA A 238 27.76 4.89 9.51
N TYR A 239 28.08 4.22 10.62
CA TYR A 239 27.91 4.76 11.98
C TYR A 239 29.24 5.12 12.63
N ALA A 240 29.26 6.09 13.53
CA ALA A 240 30.45 6.45 14.32
C ALA A 240 30.73 5.36 15.37
N ASP A 241 31.99 4.96 15.55
CA ASP A 241 32.36 3.87 16.46
C ASP A 241 32.29 4.22 17.97
N GLY A 242 31.96 5.48 18.29
CA GLY A 242 31.84 5.98 19.66
C GLY A 242 33.17 6.20 20.39
N ALA A 243 34.31 5.92 19.75
CA ALA A 243 35.63 6.31 20.21
C ALA A 243 36.02 7.67 19.60
N ASN A 244 37.00 8.35 20.20
CA ASN A 244 37.37 9.73 19.80
C ASN A 244 38.21 9.77 18.51
N ASP A 245 38.33 8.65 17.81
CA ASP A 245 38.93 8.46 16.51
C ASP A 245 37.81 8.39 15.47
N ASP A 246 37.89 9.26 14.46
CA ASP A 246 36.85 9.51 13.45
C ASP A 246 36.65 8.35 12.44
N ASP A 247 36.57 7.11 12.93
CA ASP A 247 36.35 5.89 12.18
C ASP A 247 34.85 5.62 12.04
N LEU A 248 34.40 5.35 10.81
CA LEU A 248 33.03 4.97 10.49
C LEU A 248 32.93 3.47 10.26
N LEU A 249 31.93 2.83 10.85
CA LEU A 249 31.72 1.39 10.79
C LEU A 249 30.49 1.03 9.95
N VAL A 250 30.55 -0.14 9.31
CA VAL A 250 29.45 -0.76 8.58
C VAL A 250 29.43 -2.25 8.86
N ASP A 251 28.30 -2.77 9.32
CA ASP A 251 28.08 -4.21 9.47
C ASP A 251 27.30 -4.77 8.28
N THR A 252 27.80 -5.87 7.71
CA THR A 252 27.15 -6.53 6.57
C THR A 252 27.37 -8.04 6.56
N THR A 253 26.35 -8.79 6.14
CA THR A 253 26.46 -10.22 5.81
C THR A 253 26.76 -10.45 4.32
N ALA A 254 26.75 -9.39 3.51
CA ALA A 254 26.96 -9.48 2.08
C ALA A 254 28.44 -9.71 1.71
N ASN A 255 28.67 -10.35 0.57
CA ASN A 255 30.00 -10.47 -0.02
C ASN A 255 30.38 -9.25 -0.86
N SER A 256 29.43 -8.35 -1.12
CA SER A 256 29.64 -7.07 -1.79
C SER A 256 28.85 -5.97 -1.07
N TYR A 257 29.41 -4.76 -0.99
CA TYR A 257 28.78 -3.63 -0.30
C TYR A 257 28.98 -2.33 -1.09
N ALA A 258 27.92 -1.54 -1.25
CA ALA A 258 28.00 -0.24 -1.95
C ALA A 258 28.81 0.76 -1.11
N ALA A 259 29.92 1.26 -1.64
CA ALA A 259 30.82 2.13 -0.89
C ALA A 259 30.08 3.37 -0.34
N PRO A 260 30.25 3.71 0.96
CA PRO A 260 29.58 4.86 1.58
C PRO A 260 29.85 6.16 0.85
N THR A 261 28.88 7.07 0.84
CA THR A 261 29.07 8.39 0.22
C THR A 261 29.79 9.34 1.16
N ILE A 262 31.03 9.71 0.82
CA ILE A 262 31.81 10.70 1.58
C ILE A 262 31.17 12.08 1.43
N ILE A 263 30.79 12.67 2.55
CA ILE A 263 30.40 14.07 2.64
C ILE A 263 31.55 14.79 3.32
N THR A 264 32.34 15.53 2.55
CA THR A 264 33.32 16.48 3.08
C THR A 264 32.82 17.89 2.76
N PRO A 265 32.37 18.68 3.74
CA PRO A 265 32.08 20.08 3.49
C PRO A 265 33.41 20.83 3.41
N THR A 266 33.90 21.08 2.19
CA THR A 266 34.91 22.13 1.97
C THR A 266 34.54 22.91 0.71
N ALA A 267 34.51 24.24 0.64
CA ALA A 267 34.81 25.32 1.58
C ALA A 267 33.60 26.25 1.73
N ASP A 268 33.56 27.01 2.83
CA ASP A 268 32.66 28.17 3.09
C ASP A 268 31.48 28.31 2.10
N PRO A 269 30.30 27.77 2.43
CA PRO A 269 29.14 27.76 1.53
C PRO A 269 28.64 29.16 1.15
N THR A 270 29.17 30.23 1.79
CA THR A 270 28.86 31.61 1.49
C THR A 270 29.69 32.19 0.33
N ASP A 271 30.73 31.49 -0.11
CA ASP A 271 31.64 31.94 -1.17
C ASP A 271 31.35 31.25 -2.51
N SER A 272 30.39 31.81 -3.26
CA SER A 272 30.00 31.38 -4.61
C SER A 272 31.15 31.38 -5.66
N THR A 273 32.32 31.91 -5.31
CA THR A 273 33.48 31.94 -6.21
C THR A 273 34.31 30.64 -6.15
N LYS A 274 34.19 29.86 -5.08
CA LYS A 274 34.93 28.61 -4.86
C LYS A 274 34.22 27.40 -5.46
N ASP A 275 35.02 26.43 -5.89
CA ASP A 275 34.51 25.19 -6.49
C ASP A 275 33.94 24.27 -5.38
N LYS A 276 32.68 23.83 -5.55
CA LYS A 276 32.09 22.76 -4.73
C LYS A 276 32.76 21.43 -5.05
N VAL A 277 33.49 20.86 -4.10
CA VAL A 277 34.27 19.63 -4.25
C VAL A 277 33.96 18.62 -3.15
N THR A 278 34.08 17.33 -3.46
CA THR A 278 34.05 16.20 -2.51
C THR A 278 35.11 15.16 -2.94
N PHE A 279 35.27 14.07 -2.19
CA PHE A 279 36.09 12.93 -2.60
C PHE A 279 35.22 11.88 -3.29
N GLY A 280 35.69 11.39 -4.44
CA GLY A 280 34.94 10.49 -5.31
C GLY A 280 35.24 9.00 -5.11
N ALA A 281 36.23 8.64 -4.29
CA ALA A 281 36.62 7.24 -4.11
C ALA A 281 37.25 6.92 -2.74
N TRP A 282 37.20 5.63 -2.40
CA TRP A 282 37.85 5.00 -1.25
C TRP A 282 39.02 4.13 -1.71
N ILE A 283 40.06 4.01 -0.88
CA ILE A 283 41.23 3.16 -1.10
C ILE A 283 41.41 2.20 0.07
N ASN A 284 41.73 0.93 -0.18
CA ASN A 284 41.94 -0.07 0.86
C ASN A 284 43.35 -0.03 1.50
N GLU A 285 43.47 -0.22 2.82
CA GLU A 285 44.74 -0.43 3.54
C GLU A 285 45.11 -1.93 3.68
N PRO A 286 46.39 -2.32 3.73
CA PRO A 286 47.42 -2.19 2.71
C PRO A 286 47.67 -3.53 1.96
N GLY A 287 47.78 -3.47 0.64
CA GLY A 287 48.34 -4.56 -0.17
C GLY A 287 48.19 -4.42 -1.68
N THR A 288 47.08 -3.84 -2.14
CA THR A 288 46.85 -3.50 -3.55
C THR A 288 45.86 -2.35 -3.59
N LYS A 289 46.33 -1.13 -3.91
CA LYS A 289 45.51 0.08 -4.07
C LYS A 289 44.41 -0.15 -5.10
N HIS A 290 43.23 -0.59 -4.67
CA HIS A 290 42.03 -0.56 -5.49
C HIS A 290 41.23 0.66 -5.06
N SER A 291 41.07 1.61 -5.98
CA SER A 291 40.24 2.79 -5.78
C SER A 291 38.81 2.40 -6.20
N THR A 292 37.88 2.41 -5.24
CA THR A 292 36.45 2.14 -5.51
C THR A 292 35.69 3.45 -5.46
N LYS A 293 34.92 3.76 -6.51
CA LYS A 293 34.11 4.97 -6.52
C LYS A 293 33.04 4.93 -5.44
N VAL A 294 32.72 6.10 -4.91
CA VAL A 294 31.57 6.29 -4.03
C VAL A 294 30.28 5.77 -4.71
N GLY A 295 29.53 4.92 -4.01
CA GLY A 295 28.30 4.31 -4.51
C GLY A 295 28.49 3.13 -5.48
N GLU A 296 29.72 2.74 -5.82
CA GLU A 296 30.00 1.46 -6.50
C GLU A 296 30.23 0.34 -5.48
N ASP A 297 29.95 -0.91 -5.89
CA ASP A 297 30.10 -2.08 -5.04
C ASP A 297 31.57 -2.44 -4.79
N ILE A 298 31.94 -2.55 -3.52
CA ILE A 298 33.19 -3.18 -3.07
C ILE A 298 32.95 -4.68 -3.02
N ALA A 299 33.64 -5.45 -3.86
CA ALA A 299 33.51 -6.91 -3.90
C ALA A 299 34.50 -7.62 -2.96
N ASN A 300 34.09 -8.78 -2.45
CA ASN A 300 34.89 -9.67 -1.59
C ASN A 300 35.29 -9.07 -0.24
N VAL A 301 34.41 -8.25 0.34
CA VAL A 301 34.64 -7.67 1.67
C VAL A 301 34.80 -8.76 2.73
N LYS A 302 35.77 -8.56 3.63
CA LYS A 302 36.07 -9.41 4.78
C LYS A 302 35.89 -8.61 6.05
N ASP A 303 35.63 -9.34 7.13
CA ASP A 303 35.58 -8.77 8.46
C ASP A 303 36.91 -8.07 8.80
N GLY A 304 36.83 -6.83 9.27
CA GLY A 304 37.96 -5.96 9.58
C GLY A 304 38.61 -5.24 8.39
N ASP A 305 38.10 -5.37 7.16
CA ASP A 305 38.62 -4.60 6.02
C ASP A 305 38.52 -3.09 6.30
N THR A 306 39.60 -2.36 6.00
CA THR A 306 39.73 -0.92 6.26
C THR A 306 39.92 -0.15 4.96
N PHE A 307 39.18 0.94 4.82
CA PHE A 307 39.20 1.84 3.68
C PHE A 307 39.49 3.27 4.13
N GLU A 308 40.33 3.98 3.40
CA GLU A 308 40.65 5.39 3.59
C GLU A 308 40.14 6.21 2.41
N ILE A 309 39.99 7.52 2.62
CA ILE A 309 39.70 8.45 1.52
C ILE A 309 40.85 8.45 0.50
N ASP A 310 40.53 8.28 -0.78
CA ASP A 310 41.49 8.52 -1.86
C ASP A 310 41.68 10.03 -2.04
N GLU A 311 42.72 10.61 -1.43
CA GLU A 311 43.02 12.06 -1.51
C GLU A 311 43.17 12.57 -2.96
N ALA A 312 43.47 11.69 -3.93
CA ALA A 312 43.57 12.07 -5.33
C ALA A 312 42.20 12.14 -6.04
N SER A 313 41.13 11.65 -5.42
CA SER A 313 39.79 11.51 -6.01
C SER A 313 38.90 12.75 -5.93
N VAL A 314 39.48 13.94 -5.73
CA VAL A 314 38.71 15.20 -5.60
C VAL A 314 37.84 15.42 -6.85
N VAL A 315 36.52 15.40 -6.65
CA VAL A 315 35.51 15.54 -7.69
C VAL A 315 34.60 16.73 -7.41
N LYS A 316 34.22 17.45 -8.46
CA LYS A 316 33.28 18.58 -8.34
C LYS A 316 31.86 18.06 -8.21
N TYR A 317 30.97 18.82 -7.58
CA TYR A 317 29.56 18.48 -7.56
C TYR A 317 28.65 19.69 -7.78
N VAL A 318 27.44 19.42 -8.23
CA VAL A 318 26.33 20.37 -8.33
C VAL A 318 25.17 19.86 -7.50
N VAL A 319 24.39 20.77 -6.92
CA VAL A 319 23.15 20.41 -6.20
C VAL A 319 21.97 20.62 -7.14
N VAL A 320 21.19 19.57 -7.37
CA VAL A 320 19.90 19.60 -8.06
C VAL A 320 18.80 19.67 -7.02
N LYS A 321 18.01 20.74 -7.05
CA LYS A 321 16.85 20.96 -6.19
C LYS A 321 15.59 20.56 -6.93
N PHE A 322 14.68 19.93 -6.19
CA PHE A 322 13.37 19.54 -6.69
C PHE A 322 12.31 20.43 -6.04
N ASP A 323 11.81 21.41 -6.80
CA ASP A 323 10.72 22.29 -6.36
C ASP A 323 9.38 21.65 -6.74
N SER A 324 8.70 21.07 -5.77
CA SER A 324 7.42 20.36 -5.94
C SER A 324 6.26 21.27 -6.34
N LYS A 325 6.43 22.60 -6.37
CA LYS A 325 5.37 23.57 -6.70
C LYS A 325 4.08 23.35 -5.91
N GLY A 326 4.24 23.12 -4.60
CA GLY A 326 3.14 22.94 -3.64
C GLY A 326 2.66 21.50 -3.47
N GLY A 327 3.42 20.51 -3.96
CA GLY A 327 3.27 19.11 -3.54
C GLY A 327 4.15 18.77 -2.33
N THR A 328 4.20 17.48 -1.96
CA THR A 328 5.10 16.98 -0.90
C THR A 328 6.56 17.32 -1.17
N SER A 329 7.33 17.50 -0.11
CA SER A 329 8.75 17.88 -0.18
C SER A 329 9.59 16.77 -0.80
N VAL A 330 10.50 17.14 -1.70
CA VAL A 330 11.43 16.22 -2.38
C VAL A 330 12.85 16.66 -2.08
N ALA A 331 13.67 15.72 -1.61
CA ALA A 331 15.06 15.99 -1.24
C ALA A 331 15.88 16.36 -2.47
N GLY A 332 16.76 17.37 -2.33
CA GLY A 332 17.72 17.72 -3.38
C GLY A 332 18.84 16.68 -3.51
N GLU A 333 19.34 16.49 -4.73
CA GLU A 333 20.40 15.55 -5.05
C GLU A 333 21.75 16.26 -5.21
N ARG A 334 22.84 15.63 -4.75
CA ARG A 334 24.21 16.03 -5.11
C ARG A 334 24.68 15.20 -6.30
N VAL A 335 24.80 15.84 -7.44
CA VAL A 335 25.29 15.21 -8.67
C VAL A 335 26.80 15.41 -8.74
N LEU A 336 27.56 14.30 -8.72
CA LEU A 336 29.01 14.32 -8.93
C LEU A 336 29.31 14.60 -10.41
N MET A 337 30.27 15.48 -10.67
CA MET A 337 30.78 15.75 -12.01
C MET A 337 31.91 14.76 -12.29
N ASP A 338 31.57 13.53 -12.66
CA ASP A 338 32.56 12.47 -12.91
C ASP A 338 32.77 12.19 -14.41
N GLN A 339 32.00 12.84 -15.29
CA GLN A 339 32.10 12.72 -16.73
C GLN A 339 32.74 13.94 -17.39
N GLY A 340 33.37 13.72 -18.56
CA GLY A 340 33.96 14.80 -19.35
C GLY A 340 35.02 15.60 -18.60
N ASN A 341 35.90 14.93 -17.85
CA ASN A 341 36.95 15.55 -17.03
C ASN A 341 36.40 16.53 -15.96
N GLY A 342 35.29 16.18 -15.32
CA GLY A 342 34.69 17.00 -14.27
C GLY A 342 33.76 18.10 -14.76
N THR A 343 33.26 17.97 -15.98
CA THR A 343 32.42 19.01 -16.62
C THR A 343 30.92 18.75 -16.44
N TYR A 344 30.49 17.48 -16.35
CA TYR A 344 29.08 17.13 -16.20
C TYR A 344 28.87 15.83 -15.41
N GLY A 345 27.62 15.63 -14.97
CA GLY A 345 27.10 14.40 -14.36
C GLY A 345 25.63 14.19 -14.70
N PHE A 346 24.97 13.21 -14.09
CA PHE A 346 23.55 12.89 -14.32
C PHE A 346 22.78 12.90 -13.00
N ALA A 347 21.64 13.58 -12.98
CA ALA A 347 20.68 13.49 -11.88
C ALA A 347 19.91 12.17 -11.95
N LYS A 348 19.52 11.64 -10.79
CA LYS A 348 18.64 10.48 -10.65
C LYS A 348 17.20 10.93 -10.48
N GLU A 349 16.28 10.15 -11.03
CA GLU A 349 14.85 10.42 -10.85
C GLU A 349 14.48 10.25 -9.37
N PRO A 350 13.93 11.30 -8.71
CA PRO A 350 13.46 11.17 -7.34
C PRO A 350 12.07 10.53 -7.30
N THR A 351 11.66 10.05 -6.13
CA THR A 351 10.27 9.64 -5.89
C THR A 351 9.30 10.78 -6.25
N ALA A 352 8.23 10.45 -6.97
CA ALA A 352 7.24 11.44 -7.39
C ALA A 352 6.58 12.13 -6.18
N PRO A 353 6.48 13.47 -6.17
CA PRO A 353 5.74 14.18 -5.14
C PRO A 353 4.23 13.99 -5.32
N THR A 354 3.45 14.20 -4.27
CA THR A 354 1.99 14.19 -4.30
C THR A 354 1.43 15.60 -4.06
N LYS A 355 0.31 15.94 -4.71
CA LYS A 355 -0.37 17.23 -4.55
C LYS A 355 -1.87 17.04 -4.73
N ASP A 356 -2.64 17.37 -3.69
CA ASP A 356 -4.10 17.21 -3.69
C ASP A 356 -4.75 17.91 -4.87
N GLY A 357 -5.58 17.18 -5.64
CA GLY A 357 -6.31 17.69 -6.80
C GLY A 357 -5.50 17.85 -8.09
N TYR A 358 -4.28 17.32 -8.16
CA TYR A 358 -3.42 17.39 -9.35
C TYR A 358 -2.70 16.06 -9.64
N VAL A 359 -2.53 15.73 -10.92
CA VAL A 359 -1.70 14.61 -11.39
C VAL A 359 -0.28 15.11 -11.68
N PHE A 360 0.73 14.45 -11.12
CA PHE A 360 2.14 14.74 -11.40
C PHE A 360 2.48 14.34 -12.85
N LYS A 361 2.98 15.28 -13.65
CA LYS A 361 3.31 15.07 -15.07
C LYS A 361 4.81 14.90 -15.33
N GLY A 362 5.63 15.00 -14.28
CA GLY A 362 7.09 14.90 -14.36
C GLY A 362 7.81 16.18 -13.93
N TRP A 363 9.13 16.08 -13.86
CA TRP A 363 10.02 17.19 -13.52
C TRP A 363 10.40 17.96 -14.77
N ALA A 364 10.29 19.29 -14.74
CA ALA A 364 10.73 20.15 -15.83
C ALA A 364 12.01 20.92 -15.47
N ASN A 365 12.89 21.07 -16.45
CA ASN A 365 14.07 21.92 -16.36
C ASN A 365 13.71 23.43 -16.31
N PRO A 366 14.68 24.34 -16.09
CA PRO A 366 14.43 25.78 -16.10
C PRO A 366 13.86 26.35 -17.42
N SER A 367 13.97 25.63 -18.55
CA SER A 367 13.35 26.02 -19.82
C SER A 367 11.91 25.51 -19.99
N GLY A 368 11.38 24.78 -19.00
CA GLY A 368 10.00 24.28 -18.97
C GLY A 368 9.78 22.95 -19.69
N LYS A 369 10.84 22.27 -20.16
CA LYS A 369 10.74 20.94 -20.78
C LYS A 369 10.79 19.84 -19.72
N ILE A 370 9.87 18.87 -19.80
CA ILE A 370 9.86 17.66 -18.96
C ILE A 370 11.12 16.84 -19.24
N ILE A 371 11.83 16.44 -18.19
CA ILE A 371 13.02 15.60 -18.25
C ILE A 371 12.64 14.19 -18.70
N ASP A 372 13.38 13.67 -19.68
CA ASP A 372 13.39 12.27 -20.06
C ASP A 372 14.56 11.57 -19.34
N TRP A 373 14.27 10.87 -18.25
CA TRP A 373 15.25 10.21 -17.41
C TRP A 373 16.03 9.08 -18.10
N THR A 374 15.59 8.66 -19.29
CA THR A 374 16.30 7.63 -20.10
C THR A 374 17.31 8.24 -21.08
N ALA A 375 17.30 9.56 -21.26
CA ALA A 375 18.19 10.24 -22.19
C ALA A 375 19.63 10.29 -21.67
N SER A 376 20.57 9.75 -22.44
CA SER A 376 22.01 9.76 -22.12
C SER A 376 22.83 10.79 -22.91
N SER A 377 22.17 11.55 -23.80
CA SER A 377 22.79 12.58 -24.66
C SER A 377 22.57 14.00 -24.14
N ASP A 378 23.23 15.00 -24.72
CA ASP A 378 23.11 16.43 -24.38
C ASP A 378 21.83 17.08 -24.92
N ALA A 379 20.72 16.34 -24.93
CA ALA A 379 19.43 16.85 -25.33
C ALA A 379 18.90 17.85 -24.27
N ASP A 380 18.15 18.87 -24.70
CA ASP A 380 17.61 19.90 -23.80
C ASP A 380 16.76 19.35 -22.64
N ASN A 381 16.15 18.17 -22.80
CA ASN A 381 15.32 17.50 -21.80
C ASN A 381 16.03 16.32 -21.10
N SER A 382 17.36 16.29 -21.14
CA SER A 382 18.19 15.25 -20.50
C SER A 382 18.35 15.49 -19.00
N PRO A 383 18.52 14.44 -18.16
CA PRO A 383 18.93 14.55 -16.76
C PRO A 383 20.41 14.96 -16.59
N ARG A 384 21.14 15.18 -17.70
CA ARG A 384 22.51 15.67 -17.70
C ARG A 384 22.60 17.06 -17.07
N VAL A 385 23.50 17.19 -16.11
CA VAL A 385 23.79 18.43 -15.38
C VAL A 385 25.22 18.88 -15.70
N ASN A 386 25.37 20.11 -16.20
CA ASN A 386 26.66 20.73 -16.41
C ASN A 386 27.12 21.51 -15.17
N TYR A 387 28.43 21.56 -14.94
CA TYR A 387 29.01 22.28 -13.81
C TYR A 387 28.81 23.80 -13.95
N THR A 388 27.98 24.39 -13.09
CA THR A 388 27.63 25.83 -13.15
C THR A 388 27.95 26.62 -11.87
N LYS A 389 28.67 26.02 -10.90
CA LYS A 389 28.93 26.52 -9.52
C LYS A 389 27.67 26.83 -8.68
N SER A 390 26.52 27.04 -9.32
CA SER A 390 25.21 27.29 -8.74
C SER A 390 24.36 26.02 -8.66
N ALA A 391 23.32 26.02 -7.83
CA ALA A 391 22.34 24.94 -7.81
C ALA A 391 21.44 25.00 -9.05
N ILE A 392 21.01 23.83 -9.52
CA ILE A 392 19.97 23.70 -10.57
C ILE A 392 18.66 23.39 -9.87
N THR A 393 17.56 23.99 -10.33
CA THR A 393 16.21 23.67 -9.81
C THR A 393 15.38 23.04 -10.93
N LEU A 394 14.90 21.82 -10.68
CA LEU A 394 13.86 21.16 -11.47
C LEU A 394 12.51 21.42 -10.80
N THR A 395 11.48 21.69 -11.60
CA THR A 395 10.16 22.10 -11.12
C THR A 395 9.10 21.06 -11.49
N ALA A 396 8.29 20.65 -10.52
CA ALA A 396 7.21 19.72 -10.78
C ALA A 396 6.16 20.35 -11.71
N GLN A 397 5.75 19.60 -12.74
CA GLN A 397 4.63 19.96 -13.60
C GLN A 397 3.39 19.19 -13.17
N TRP A 398 2.27 19.91 -13.13
CA TRP A 398 1.01 19.40 -12.60
C TRP A 398 -0.10 19.58 -13.63
N GLN A 399 -0.93 18.56 -13.79
CA GLN A 399 -2.20 18.67 -14.49
C GLN A 399 -3.32 18.71 -13.46
N ALA A 400 -4.13 19.76 -13.47
CA ALA A 400 -5.32 19.82 -12.62
C ALA A 400 -6.28 18.70 -13.01
N THR A 401 -6.76 17.94 -12.04
CA THR A 401 -7.82 16.98 -12.29
C THR A 401 -9.12 17.76 -12.51
N THR A 402 -9.83 17.51 -13.61
CA THR A 402 -11.11 18.15 -13.88
C THR A 402 -12.14 17.64 -12.87
N SER A 403 -12.25 18.37 -11.76
CA SER A 403 -13.11 18.20 -10.56
C SER A 403 -13.07 16.82 -9.88
N GLU A 404 -12.67 16.83 -8.60
CA GLU A 404 -13.04 15.76 -7.67
C GLU A 404 -14.56 15.70 -7.56
N LEU A 405 -15.15 14.52 -7.77
CA LEU A 405 -16.55 14.24 -7.46
C LEU A 405 -16.64 13.74 -6.03
N LYS A 406 -17.65 14.23 -5.31
CA LYS A 406 -18.03 13.68 -4.02
C LYS A 406 -19.10 12.61 -4.19
N VAL A 407 -18.75 11.38 -3.86
CA VAL A 407 -19.71 10.28 -3.71
C VAL A 407 -20.12 10.23 -2.24
N THR A 408 -21.42 10.34 -1.97
CA THR A 408 -21.94 10.22 -0.60
C THR A 408 -22.69 8.91 -0.44
N PHE A 409 -22.21 8.02 0.41
CA PHE A 409 -22.94 6.86 0.89
C PHE A 409 -23.91 7.34 1.97
N ARG A 410 -25.21 7.14 1.75
CA ARG A 410 -26.28 7.58 2.65
C ARG A 410 -27.26 6.46 2.93
N ASP A 411 -27.46 6.18 4.21
CA ASP A 411 -28.44 5.21 4.66
C ASP A 411 -29.86 5.80 4.66
N ALA A 412 -30.86 4.93 4.63
CA ALA A 412 -32.25 5.34 4.77
C ALA A 412 -32.52 5.91 6.17
N ASP A 413 -33.54 6.77 6.30
CA ASP A 413 -33.91 7.34 7.60
C ASP A 413 -34.64 6.31 8.48
N TYR A 414 -33.94 5.79 9.49
CA TYR A 414 -34.48 4.95 10.56
C TYR A 414 -33.71 5.12 11.88
N ASP A 415 -34.23 4.60 12.99
CA ASP A 415 -33.57 4.66 14.31
C ASP A 415 -32.37 3.71 14.37
N GLY A 416 -31.17 4.25 14.62
CA GLY A 416 -29.91 3.51 14.52
C GLY A 416 -29.29 3.49 13.12
N LYS A 417 -29.66 4.41 12.23
CA LYS A 417 -29.05 4.52 10.89
C LYS A 417 -27.55 4.83 10.94
N ASN A 418 -26.82 4.37 9.93
CA ASN A 418 -25.42 4.70 9.75
C ASN A 418 -25.24 6.19 9.40
N ALA A 419 -24.14 6.79 9.85
CA ALA A 419 -23.81 8.17 9.49
C ALA A 419 -23.29 8.25 8.05
N ASP A 420 -23.68 9.29 7.31
CA ASP A 420 -23.22 9.51 5.94
C ASP A 420 -21.69 9.45 5.84
N VAL A 421 -21.20 8.68 4.87
CA VAL A 421 -19.78 8.59 4.52
C VAL A 421 -19.58 9.22 3.15
N ALA A 422 -18.59 10.10 3.00
CA ALA A 422 -18.29 10.72 1.73
C ALA A 422 -16.88 10.37 1.27
N VAL A 423 -16.77 9.94 0.01
CA VAL A 423 -15.52 9.63 -0.67
C VAL A 423 -15.34 10.61 -1.82
N LYS A 424 -14.10 10.95 -2.12
CA LYS A 424 -13.73 11.77 -3.27
C LYS A 424 -13.08 10.89 -4.33
N VAL A 425 -13.57 10.97 -5.56
CA VAL A 425 -12.99 10.31 -6.73
C VAL A 425 -12.76 11.35 -7.81
N ASN A 426 -11.73 11.21 -8.64
CA ASN A 426 -11.58 12.11 -9.77
C ASN A 426 -12.68 11.83 -10.81
N GLY A 427 -13.11 12.85 -11.58
CA GLY A 427 -14.25 12.74 -12.50
C GLY A 427 -14.17 11.64 -13.58
N ASN A 428 -12.97 11.10 -13.84
CA ASN A 428 -12.76 9.99 -14.77
C ASN A 428 -12.26 8.71 -14.07
N ASP A 429 -12.06 8.74 -12.74
CA ASP A 429 -11.60 7.60 -11.97
C ASP A 429 -12.76 6.67 -11.59
N PHE A 430 -12.42 5.42 -11.27
CA PHE A 430 -13.37 4.43 -10.77
C PHE A 430 -13.63 4.67 -9.28
N LEU A 431 -14.90 4.54 -8.89
CA LEU A 431 -15.24 4.32 -7.49
C LEU A 431 -15.13 2.81 -7.26
N SER A 432 -14.20 2.38 -6.43
CA SER A 432 -14.02 0.96 -6.12
C SER A 432 -14.84 0.57 -4.90
N GLU A 433 -15.30 -0.68 -4.86
CA GLU A 433 -16.17 -1.20 -3.79
C GLU A 433 -15.48 -1.18 -2.41
N ASP A 434 -14.15 -1.31 -2.37
CA ASP A 434 -13.35 -1.18 -1.14
C ASP A 434 -13.42 0.22 -0.50
N GLN A 435 -13.82 1.24 -1.27
CA GLN A 435 -14.06 2.59 -0.78
C GLN A 435 -15.47 2.75 -0.18
N ALA A 436 -16.38 1.79 -0.41
CA ALA A 436 -17.68 1.79 0.22
C ALA A 436 -17.57 1.41 1.71
N PRO A 437 -18.41 2.00 2.58
CA PRO A 437 -18.33 1.71 4.00
C PRO A 437 -18.85 0.31 4.31
N SER A 438 -18.17 -0.40 5.22
CA SER A 438 -18.60 -1.70 5.75
C SER A 438 -19.70 -1.55 6.80
N TRP A 439 -20.86 -1.02 6.39
CA TRP A 439 -22.01 -0.83 7.29
C TRP A 439 -22.65 -2.16 7.68
N THR A 440 -23.18 -2.20 8.90
CA THR A 440 -23.96 -3.33 9.42
C THR A 440 -25.35 -2.86 9.85
N ARG A 441 -26.30 -3.80 9.87
CA ARG A 441 -27.68 -3.56 10.31
C ARG A 441 -28.28 -4.83 10.91
N ASP A 442 -28.79 -4.74 12.13
CA ASP A 442 -29.31 -5.89 12.87
C ASP A 442 -30.40 -6.65 12.10
N GLY A 443 -30.13 -7.91 11.78
CA GLY A 443 -31.05 -8.78 11.03
C GLY A 443 -31.06 -8.56 9.52
N TYR A 444 -30.12 -7.77 8.96
CA TYR A 444 -30.01 -7.53 7.52
C TYR A 444 -28.58 -7.76 7.03
N VAL A 445 -28.47 -8.23 5.78
CA VAL A 445 -27.23 -8.29 5.00
C VAL A 445 -27.24 -7.14 4.00
N LEU A 446 -26.08 -6.49 3.83
CA LEU A 446 -25.85 -5.51 2.77
C LEU A 446 -25.63 -6.27 1.46
N LYS A 447 -26.59 -6.19 0.53
CA LYS A 447 -26.47 -6.82 -0.79
C LYS A 447 -25.56 -6.01 -1.72
N GLY A 448 -25.64 -4.69 -1.64
CA GLY A 448 -24.92 -3.78 -2.51
C GLY A 448 -25.42 -2.35 -2.37
N TRP A 449 -25.18 -1.55 -3.41
CA TRP A 449 -25.51 -0.13 -3.44
C TRP A 449 -26.39 0.19 -4.64
N THR A 450 -27.21 1.23 -4.52
CA THR A 450 -28.05 1.73 -5.62
C THR A 450 -27.78 3.19 -5.89
N TYR A 451 -27.88 3.56 -7.16
CA TYR A 451 -27.92 4.93 -7.63
C TYR A 451 -29.26 5.19 -8.31
N ASN A 452 -29.99 6.22 -7.85
CA ASN A 452 -31.32 6.56 -8.35
C ASN A 452 -32.32 5.38 -8.39
N GLY A 453 -32.15 4.41 -7.49
CA GLY A 453 -32.99 3.22 -7.38
C GLY A 453 -32.61 2.05 -8.29
N ASN A 454 -31.57 2.18 -9.11
CA ASN A 454 -30.99 1.08 -9.88
C ASN A 454 -29.75 0.54 -9.18
N ASP A 455 -29.48 -0.77 -9.32
CA ASP A 455 -28.27 -1.39 -8.78
C ASP A 455 -27.04 -0.70 -9.36
N PHE A 456 -26.07 -0.43 -8.48
CA PHE A 456 -24.86 0.29 -8.81
C PHE A 456 -23.70 -0.71 -8.96
N ASP A 457 -23.05 -0.67 -10.12
CA ASP A 457 -21.89 -1.48 -10.44
C ASP A 457 -20.59 -0.66 -10.23
N PHE A 458 -19.74 -1.10 -9.29
CA PHE A 458 -18.46 -0.45 -8.98
C PHE A 458 -17.40 -0.66 -10.07
N ASP A 459 -17.59 -1.63 -10.95
CA ASP A 459 -16.62 -1.97 -11.98
C ASP A 459 -16.86 -1.25 -13.32
N ALA A 460 -18.02 -0.63 -13.48
CA ALA A 460 -18.30 0.28 -14.58
C ALA A 460 -17.47 1.58 -14.41
N GLN A 461 -17.17 2.30 -15.50
CA GLN A 461 -16.56 3.62 -15.37
C GLN A 461 -17.59 4.59 -14.79
N VAL A 462 -17.58 4.72 -13.46
CA VAL A 462 -18.72 5.30 -12.74
C VAL A 462 -18.77 6.83 -12.82
N ALA A 463 -17.67 7.52 -12.52
CA ALA A 463 -17.70 8.92 -12.12
C ALA A 463 -18.27 9.87 -13.21
N SER A 464 -17.82 9.72 -14.45
CA SER A 464 -18.32 10.48 -15.59
C SER A 464 -19.72 10.06 -16.01
N ASP A 465 -20.04 8.76 -15.89
CA ASP A 465 -21.19 8.17 -16.57
C ASP A 465 -22.44 8.14 -15.70
N VAL A 466 -22.28 8.06 -14.38
CA VAL A 466 -23.40 7.97 -13.42
C VAL A 466 -24.14 9.30 -13.27
N ASN A 467 -23.44 10.44 -13.31
CA ASN A 467 -24.08 11.75 -13.13
C ASN A 467 -23.48 12.88 -13.98
N SER A 468 -22.94 12.54 -15.17
CA SER A 468 -22.26 13.50 -16.04
C SER A 468 -21.10 14.25 -15.34
N GLY A 469 -20.40 13.56 -14.43
CA GLY A 469 -19.33 14.17 -13.63
C GLY A 469 -19.83 15.17 -12.57
N ASN A 470 -20.98 14.92 -11.93
CA ASN A 470 -21.44 15.68 -10.77
C ASN A 470 -21.49 14.80 -9.52
N ASP A 471 -21.43 15.40 -8.33
CA ASP A 471 -21.61 14.72 -7.05
C ASP A 471 -22.89 13.86 -7.04
N PHE A 472 -22.83 12.67 -6.45
CA PHE A 472 -23.98 11.77 -6.38
C PHE A 472 -24.04 11.00 -5.06
N VAL A 473 -25.19 10.37 -4.82
CA VAL A 473 -25.49 9.65 -3.58
C VAL A 473 -25.73 8.18 -3.91
N LEU A 474 -25.11 7.30 -3.14
CA LEU A 474 -25.36 5.86 -3.15
C LEU A 474 -26.12 5.46 -1.89
N THR A 475 -27.12 4.59 -2.08
CA THR A 475 -27.97 4.11 -0.99
C THR A 475 -27.84 2.60 -0.84
N PRO A 476 -27.67 2.07 0.39
CA PRO A 476 -27.46 0.64 0.60
C PRO A 476 -28.74 -0.16 0.31
N VAL A 477 -28.57 -1.36 -0.24
CA VAL A 477 -29.64 -2.35 -0.41
C VAL A 477 -29.54 -3.36 0.73
N TRP A 478 -30.48 -3.26 1.67
CA TRP A 478 -30.57 -4.14 2.83
C TRP A 478 -31.54 -5.29 2.59
N ILE A 479 -31.08 -6.52 2.81
CA ILE A 479 -31.91 -7.72 2.69
C ILE A 479 -32.09 -8.33 4.06
N LYS A 480 -33.34 -8.53 4.47
CA LYS A 480 -33.66 -9.13 5.76
C LYS A 480 -33.29 -10.61 5.75
N VAL A 481 -32.54 -11.04 6.76
CA VAL A 481 -32.12 -12.44 6.91
C VAL A 481 -32.94 -13.12 7.99
N GLU A 482 -33.56 -14.23 7.60
CA GLU A 482 -34.25 -15.13 8.51
C GLU A 482 -33.32 -16.29 8.92
N ALA A 483 -33.61 -16.96 10.04
CA ALA A 483 -32.72 -17.96 10.62
C ALA A 483 -32.47 -19.19 9.71
N ASP A 484 -33.36 -19.47 8.76
CA ASP A 484 -33.27 -20.57 7.80
C ASP A 484 -32.31 -20.30 6.62
N ILE A 485 -31.79 -19.08 6.50
CA ILE A 485 -30.80 -18.71 5.48
C ILE A 485 -29.41 -19.24 5.83
N VAL A 486 -29.03 -19.33 7.11
CA VAL A 486 -27.68 -19.76 7.51
C VAL A 486 -27.34 -21.19 7.03
N PRO A 487 -28.23 -22.19 7.15
CA PRO A 487 -27.98 -23.51 6.57
C PRO A 487 -27.84 -23.50 5.04
N ALA A 488 -28.60 -22.66 4.33
CA ALA A 488 -28.46 -22.50 2.88
C ALA A 488 -27.10 -21.89 2.54
N ALA A 489 -26.67 -20.88 3.30
CA ALA A 489 -25.36 -20.26 3.17
C ALA A 489 -24.23 -21.28 3.39
N LEU A 490 -24.27 -22.05 4.49
CA LEU A 490 -23.28 -23.11 4.75
C LEU A 490 -23.25 -24.20 3.66
N LYS A 491 -24.34 -24.39 2.90
CA LYS A 491 -24.42 -25.34 1.80
C LYS A 491 -23.83 -24.79 0.49
N TYR A 492 -23.83 -23.47 0.31
CA TYR A 492 -23.47 -22.84 -0.96
C TYR A 492 -22.02 -23.11 -1.37
N VAL A 493 -21.05 -22.91 -0.47
CA VAL A 493 -19.66 -23.34 -0.67
C VAL A 493 -19.21 -24.21 0.52
N PRO A 494 -19.41 -25.54 0.49
CA PRO A 494 -19.08 -26.37 1.64
C PRO A 494 -17.55 -26.53 1.80
N ALA A 495 -17.00 -26.17 2.97
CA ALA A 495 -15.57 -26.32 3.25
C ALA A 495 -15.19 -27.60 4.02
N GLU A 496 -16.18 -28.27 4.61
CA GLU A 496 -16.01 -29.53 5.36
C GLU A 496 -17.33 -30.34 5.35
N SER A 497 -17.20 -31.66 5.49
CA SER A 497 -18.33 -32.56 5.62
C SER A 497 -18.95 -32.44 7.02
N ASN A 498 -20.22 -32.08 7.09
CA ASN A 498 -20.96 -31.89 8.34
C ASN A 498 -22.47 -32.16 8.13
N LYS A 499 -23.28 -31.95 9.19
CA LYS A 499 -24.72 -32.23 9.16
C LYS A 499 -25.50 -31.39 8.12
N TYR A 500 -24.97 -30.25 7.67
CA TYR A 500 -25.58 -29.37 6.68
C TYR A 500 -25.16 -29.71 5.24
N THR A 501 -23.99 -30.33 5.05
CA THR A 501 -23.36 -30.57 3.73
C THR A 501 -23.50 -32.03 3.25
N THR A 502 -24.42 -32.79 3.84
CA THR A 502 -24.63 -34.21 3.53
C THR A 502 -24.89 -34.41 2.03
N GLY A 503 -24.08 -35.26 1.38
CA GLY A 503 -24.20 -35.58 -0.04
C GLY A 503 -23.43 -34.65 -0.99
N LEU A 504 -22.69 -33.66 -0.48
CA LEU A 504 -21.85 -32.79 -1.29
C LEU A 504 -20.40 -33.29 -1.38
N ASN A 505 -19.78 -33.09 -2.54
CA ASN A 505 -18.38 -33.41 -2.78
C ASN A 505 -17.46 -32.24 -2.40
N VAL A 506 -17.15 -32.09 -1.11
CA VAL A 506 -16.31 -30.99 -0.58
C VAL A 506 -14.95 -30.88 -1.28
N ASP A 507 -14.31 -32.01 -1.58
CA ASP A 507 -13.01 -32.02 -2.26
C ASP A 507 -13.11 -31.51 -3.72
N GLY A 508 -14.27 -31.72 -4.37
CA GLY A 508 -14.57 -31.16 -5.68
C GLY A 508 -14.67 -29.63 -5.66
N TYR A 509 -15.27 -29.05 -4.61
CA TYR A 509 -15.34 -27.61 -4.42
C TYR A 509 -13.96 -27.03 -4.12
N LYS A 510 -13.20 -27.66 -3.22
CA LYS A 510 -11.82 -27.25 -2.89
C LYS A 510 -10.92 -27.16 -4.13
N ALA A 511 -11.05 -28.10 -5.06
CA ALA A 511 -10.21 -28.17 -6.26
C ALA A 511 -10.47 -27.03 -7.28
N LEU A 512 -11.54 -26.24 -7.10
CA LEU A 512 -11.85 -25.09 -7.95
C LEU A 512 -11.13 -23.81 -7.52
N PHE A 513 -10.54 -23.77 -6.32
CA PHE A 513 -10.00 -22.55 -5.72
C PHE A 513 -8.54 -22.68 -5.32
N THR A 514 -7.84 -21.55 -5.26
CA THR A 514 -6.43 -21.53 -4.92
C THR A 514 -6.20 -22.00 -3.50
N ALA A 515 -5.07 -22.68 -3.26
CA ALA A 515 -4.75 -23.23 -1.95
C ALA A 515 -4.83 -22.16 -0.83
N ASP A 516 -4.35 -20.95 -1.11
CA ASP A 516 -4.32 -19.83 -0.16
C ASP A 516 -5.71 -19.23 0.10
N SER A 517 -6.50 -18.99 -0.95
CA SER A 517 -7.86 -18.46 -0.79
C SER A 517 -8.76 -19.48 -0.09
N TRP A 518 -8.66 -20.77 -0.46
CA TRP A 518 -9.40 -21.85 0.18
C TRP A 518 -9.02 -22.03 1.66
N LYS A 519 -7.73 -21.93 2.02
CA LYS A 519 -7.29 -22.00 3.42
C LYS A 519 -7.91 -20.88 4.25
N THR A 520 -7.92 -19.65 3.72
CA THR A 520 -8.52 -18.49 4.38
C THR A 520 -10.03 -18.66 4.53
N TYR A 521 -10.70 -19.05 3.45
CA TYR A 521 -12.13 -19.31 3.42
C TYR A 521 -12.56 -20.42 4.40
N SER A 522 -11.88 -21.58 4.36
CA SER A 522 -12.23 -22.73 5.20
C SER A 522 -12.08 -22.44 6.70
N ALA A 523 -11.15 -21.56 7.09
CA ALA A 523 -11.06 -21.06 8.47
C ALA A 523 -12.28 -20.21 8.86
N ALA A 524 -12.69 -19.27 8.01
CA ALA A 524 -13.89 -18.45 8.22
C ALA A 524 -15.16 -19.31 8.30
N TYR A 525 -15.34 -20.23 7.35
CA TYR A 525 -16.45 -21.20 7.34
C TYR A 525 -16.51 -22.01 8.64
N THR A 526 -15.37 -22.51 9.11
CA THR A 526 -15.29 -23.31 10.34
C THR A 526 -15.74 -22.52 11.56
N ASN A 527 -15.35 -21.24 11.63
CA ASN A 527 -15.74 -20.34 12.70
C ASN A 527 -17.24 -20.05 12.64
N VAL A 528 -17.76 -19.65 11.48
CA VAL A 528 -19.19 -19.36 11.29
C VAL A 528 -20.06 -20.56 11.66
N ARG A 529 -19.69 -21.77 11.21
CA ARG A 529 -20.42 -22.98 11.59
C ARG A 529 -20.42 -23.20 13.10
N LYS A 530 -19.28 -23.04 13.78
CA LYS A 530 -19.19 -23.20 15.25
C LYS A 530 -20.06 -22.18 15.97
N GLU A 531 -20.04 -20.93 15.54
CA GLU A 531 -20.89 -19.88 16.11
C GLU A 531 -22.38 -20.17 15.87
N TYR A 532 -22.75 -20.63 14.66
CA TYR A 532 -24.12 -21.02 14.36
C TYR A 532 -24.60 -22.19 15.25
N ASP A 533 -23.79 -23.24 15.37
CA ASP A 533 -24.13 -24.39 16.22
C ASP A 533 -24.25 -23.99 17.70
N GLN A 534 -23.40 -23.08 18.18
CA GLN A 534 -23.50 -22.51 19.54
C GLN A 534 -24.78 -21.69 19.73
N ALA A 535 -25.13 -20.83 18.76
CA ALA A 535 -26.33 -20.00 18.81
C ALA A 535 -27.61 -20.85 18.82
N VAL A 536 -27.67 -21.86 17.95
CA VAL A 536 -28.78 -22.83 17.92
C VAL A 536 -28.87 -23.61 19.22
N PHE A 537 -27.74 -24.05 19.79
CA PHE A 537 -27.72 -24.79 21.05
C PHE A 537 -28.15 -23.94 22.25
N ALA A 538 -27.79 -22.66 22.28
CA ALA A 538 -28.15 -21.74 23.36
C ALA A 538 -29.61 -21.24 23.28
N SER A 539 -30.25 -21.34 22.11
CA SER A 539 -31.63 -20.90 21.89
C SER A 539 -32.67 -21.88 22.47
N GLN A 540 -33.82 -21.35 22.91
CA GLN A 540 -34.92 -22.19 23.40
C GLN A 540 -35.77 -22.81 22.28
N ASP A 541 -35.80 -22.19 21.09
CA ASP A 541 -36.56 -22.61 19.92
C ASP A 541 -35.72 -23.37 18.88
N GLY A 542 -34.42 -23.57 19.15
CA GLY A 542 -33.49 -24.28 18.27
C GLY A 542 -33.13 -23.47 17.02
N LYS A 543 -33.19 -22.14 17.07
CA LYS A 543 -32.87 -21.24 15.96
C LYS A 543 -31.93 -20.12 16.42
N ALA A 544 -31.03 -19.71 15.53
CA ALA A 544 -30.27 -18.48 15.74
C ALA A 544 -31.21 -17.27 15.69
N SER A 545 -30.88 -16.20 16.43
CA SER A 545 -31.60 -14.93 16.30
C SER A 545 -31.39 -14.35 14.89
N ALA A 546 -32.30 -13.49 14.43
CA ALA A 546 -32.15 -12.83 13.13
C ALA A 546 -30.85 -12.02 13.04
N GLU A 547 -30.45 -11.36 14.14
CA GLU A 547 -29.19 -10.61 14.24
C GLU A 547 -27.97 -11.53 14.07
N THR A 548 -27.93 -12.66 14.80
CA THR A 548 -26.86 -13.65 14.64
C THR A 548 -26.88 -14.27 13.25
N ALA A 549 -28.04 -14.59 12.69
CA ALA A 549 -28.16 -15.14 11.35
C ALA A 549 -27.60 -14.17 10.29
N ALA A 550 -27.99 -12.89 10.35
CA ALA A 550 -27.48 -11.86 9.44
C ALA A 550 -25.96 -11.70 9.56
N LYS A 551 -25.42 -11.61 10.79
CA LYS A 551 -23.97 -11.55 11.03
C LYS A 551 -23.24 -12.71 10.35
N LEU A 552 -23.69 -13.94 10.58
CA LEU A 552 -23.02 -15.15 10.08
C LEU A 552 -23.14 -15.29 8.57
N VAL A 553 -24.26 -14.87 7.96
CA VAL A 553 -24.41 -14.83 6.49
C VAL A 553 -23.50 -13.78 5.88
N SER A 554 -23.38 -12.59 6.48
CA SER A 554 -22.43 -11.56 6.02
C SER A 554 -20.98 -12.05 6.10
N GLU A 555 -20.58 -12.67 7.22
CA GLU A 555 -19.21 -13.21 7.37
C GLU A 555 -18.89 -14.30 6.33
N LEU A 556 -19.87 -15.14 5.99
CA LEU A 556 -19.72 -16.13 4.92
C LEU A 556 -19.65 -15.48 3.54
N LYS A 557 -20.54 -14.53 3.23
CA LYS A 557 -20.54 -13.77 1.98
C LYS A 557 -19.18 -13.10 1.76
N ASP A 558 -18.70 -12.33 2.74
CA ASP A 558 -17.40 -11.64 2.68
C ASP A 558 -16.22 -12.61 2.50
N ALA A 559 -16.35 -13.85 2.97
CA ALA A 559 -15.35 -14.88 2.80
C ALA A 559 -15.42 -15.55 1.42
N TRP A 560 -16.61 -15.75 0.85
CA TRP A 560 -16.79 -16.26 -0.51
C TRP A 560 -16.33 -15.29 -1.59
N GLU A 561 -16.59 -14.00 -1.39
CA GLU A 561 -16.19 -12.94 -2.33
C GLU A 561 -14.66 -12.81 -2.47
N LYS A 562 -13.91 -13.45 -1.58
CA LYS A 562 -12.44 -13.52 -1.59
C LYS A 562 -11.90 -14.85 -2.11
N LEU A 563 -12.76 -15.79 -2.50
CA LEU A 563 -12.33 -17.07 -3.08
C LEU A 563 -11.79 -16.83 -4.48
N VAL A 564 -10.52 -17.19 -4.68
CA VAL A 564 -9.86 -17.05 -5.98
C VAL A 564 -9.91 -18.39 -6.68
N PHE A 565 -10.45 -18.42 -7.91
CA PHE A 565 -10.53 -19.63 -8.71
C PHE A 565 -9.14 -20.06 -9.21
N GLU A 566 -8.89 -21.37 -9.21
CA GLU A 566 -7.73 -21.97 -9.89
C GLU A 566 -7.95 -21.99 -11.40
N HIS A 567 -6.86 -21.81 -12.13
CA HIS A 567 -6.78 -21.98 -13.59
C HIS A 567 -5.51 -22.75 -13.93
N ASN A 568 -5.49 -23.50 -15.04
CA ASN A 568 -4.35 -24.36 -15.38
C ASN A 568 -3.18 -23.60 -16.05
N GLY A 569 -2.79 -22.44 -15.53
CA GLY A 569 -1.86 -21.49 -16.17
C GLY A 569 -0.37 -21.86 -16.22
N GLY A 570 0.02 -23.14 -16.08
CA GLY A 570 1.43 -23.52 -15.89
C GLY A 570 1.89 -24.89 -16.40
N GLN A 571 1.05 -25.66 -17.08
CA GLN A 571 1.47 -26.86 -17.84
C GLN A 571 1.09 -26.68 -19.31
N ASP A 572 1.91 -27.22 -20.21
CA ASP A 572 1.80 -27.09 -21.67
C ASP A 572 0.38 -26.84 -22.19
N VAL A 573 0.29 -25.79 -23.03
CA VAL A 573 -0.84 -25.32 -23.85
C VAL A 573 -1.73 -26.47 -24.31
N THR A 574 -2.66 -26.88 -23.46
CA THR A 574 -3.74 -27.77 -23.83
C THR A 574 -4.97 -26.90 -23.77
N LEU A 575 -5.59 -26.64 -24.92
CA LEU A 575 -6.86 -25.93 -25.05
C LEU A 575 -7.89 -26.69 -24.19
N ASP A 576 -8.09 -26.28 -22.94
CA ASP A 576 -8.84 -27.02 -21.92
C ASP A 576 -10.18 -26.35 -21.57
N GLY A 577 -10.61 -25.37 -22.37
CA GLY A 577 -11.83 -24.61 -22.10
C GLY A 577 -11.69 -23.57 -20.99
N THR A 578 -10.46 -23.35 -20.48
CA THR A 578 -10.19 -22.36 -19.42
C THR A 578 -9.44 -21.12 -19.92
N ALA A 579 -8.95 -21.13 -21.16
CA ALA A 579 -8.29 -20.00 -21.78
C ALA A 579 -9.18 -19.42 -22.88
N VAL A 580 -9.42 -18.12 -22.84
CA VAL A 580 -10.19 -17.41 -23.85
C VAL A 580 -9.22 -16.77 -24.84
N HIS A 581 -9.21 -17.25 -26.08
CA HIS A 581 -8.31 -16.78 -27.13
C HIS A 581 -8.92 -15.64 -27.93
N ARG A 582 -8.05 -14.75 -28.43
CA ARG A 582 -8.39 -13.73 -29.42
C ARG A 582 -7.93 -14.19 -30.80
N LEU A 583 -8.87 -14.33 -31.72
CA LEU A 583 -8.62 -14.76 -33.10
C LEU A 583 -8.87 -13.58 -34.05
N PHE A 584 -7.95 -13.35 -34.98
CA PHE A 584 -8.05 -12.28 -35.98
C PHE A 584 -8.22 -12.85 -37.39
N SER A 585 -9.21 -12.34 -38.12
CA SER A 585 -9.43 -12.67 -39.53
C SER A 585 -8.72 -11.65 -40.43
N PRO A 586 -7.59 -12.00 -41.08
CA PRO A 586 -6.88 -11.08 -41.96
C PRO A 586 -7.66 -10.72 -43.23
N THR A 587 -8.65 -11.53 -43.61
CA THR A 587 -9.47 -11.32 -44.81
C THR A 587 -10.67 -10.41 -44.55
N GLN A 588 -11.24 -10.48 -43.35
CA GLN A 588 -12.45 -9.73 -42.98
C GLN A 588 -12.16 -8.55 -42.04
N GLY A 589 -10.96 -8.50 -41.44
CA GLY A 589 -10.57 -7.47 -40.48
C GLY A 589 -11.28 -7.60 -39.13
N GLU A 590 -11.75 -8.80 -38.79
CA GLU A 590 -12.61 -9.06 -37.63
C GLU A 590 -11.85 -9.75 -36.51
N HIS A 591 -12.32 -9.56 -35.28
CA HIS A 591 -11.87 -10.34 -34.13
C HIS A 591 -12.99 -11.27 -33.69
N PHE A 592 -12.61 -12.46 -33.28
CA PHE A 592 -13.47 -13.47 -32.70
C PHE A 592 -12.83 -14.01 -31.45
N TYR A 593 -13.65 -14.40 -30.49
CA TYR A 593 -13.17 -14.80 -29.18
C TYR A 593 -13.83 -16.10 -28.75
N SER A 594 -13.02 -17.05 -28.30
CA SER A 594 -13.49 -18.38 -27.94
C SER A 594 -12.66 -19.01 -26.84
N ALA A 595 -13.34 -19.75 -25.98
CA ALA A 595 -12.72 -20.71 -25.06
C ALA A 595 -12.80 -22.15 -25.60
N ASP A 596 -13.57 -22.41 -26.67
CA ASP A 596 -13.79 -23.76 -27.16
C ASP A 596 -12.58 -24.25 -27.99
N PRO A 597 -11.86 -25.28 -27.52
CA PRO A 597 -10.74 -25.87 -28.24
C PRO A 597 -11.06 -26.29 -29.67
N ALA A 598 -12.27 -26.81 -29.91
CA ALA A 598 -12.69 -27.28 -31.23
C ALA A 598 -12.97 -26.11 -32.17
N GLU A 599 -13.59 -25.04 -31.68
CA GLU A 599 -13.87 -23.82 -32.43
C GLU A 599 -12.57 -23.12 -32.83
N ILE A 600 -11.62 -22.95 -31.90
CA ILE A 600 -10.29 -22.37 -32.15
C ILE A 600 -9.53 -23.19 -33.20
N LEU A 601 -9.52 -24.51 -33.07
CA LEU A 601 -8.86 -25.40 -34.01
C LEU A 601 -9.47 -25.31 -35.41
N MET A 602 -10.80 -25.19 -35.51
CA MET A 602 -11.50 -25.07 -36.79
C MET A 602 -11.18 -23.74 -37.50
N LEU A 603 -11.18 -22.63 -36.77
CA LEU A 603 -10.95 -21.28 -37.33
C LEU A 603 -9.49 -21.06 -37.76
N THR A 604 -8.54 -21.67 -37.06
CA THR A 604 -7.10 -21.52 -37.35
C THR A 604 -6.59 -22.47 -38.44
N GLN A 605 -7.35 -23.52 -38.79
CA GLN A 605 -6.96 -24.46 -39.84
C GLN A 605 -6.96 -23.82 -41.23
N LYS A 606 -5.83 -23.90 -41.95
CA LYS A 606 -5.68 -23.31 -43.30
C LYS A 606 -6.28 -24.13 -44.45
N LEU A 607 -6.90 -25.28 -44.16
CA LEU A 607 -7.36 -26.25 -45.17
C LEU A 607 -8.88 -26.25 -45.37
N THR A 608 -9.62 -25.46 -44.61
CA THR A 608 -11.09 -25.33 -44.70
C THR A 608 -11.46 -24.01 -45.38
N THR A 609 -12.67 -23.91 -45.93
CA THR A 609 -13.20 -22.66 -46.50
C THR A 609 -13.49 -21.59 -45.45
N ASP A 610 -13.64 -22.02 -44.19
CA ASP A 610 -14.02 -21.18 -43.05
C ASP A 610 -12.83 -20.87 -42.12
N GLY A 611 -11.65 -21.41 -42.43
CA GLY A 611 -10.44 -21.24 -41.64
C GLY A 611 -9.44 -20.23 -42.22
N GLY A 612 -8.29 -20.06 -41.57
CA GLY A 612 -7.28 -19.06 -41.92
C GLY A 612 -7.26 -17.83 -41.01
N TRP A 613 -7.93 -17.91 -39.87
CA TRP A 613 -7.79 -16.94 -38.78
C TRP A 613 -6.42 -17.10 -38.11
N ASN A 614 -5.87 -15.99 -37.62
CA ASN A 614 -4.66 -15.98 -36.81
C ASN A 614 -5.06 -16.04 -35.33
N ASP A 615 -4.49 -16.97 -34.58
CA ASP A 615 -4.58 -16.97 -33.12
C ASP A 615 -3.58 -15.95 -32.57
N GLU A 616 -4.10 -14.88 -31.98
CA GLU A 616 -3.30 -13.83 -31.35
C GLU A 616 -2.93 -14.17 -29.89
N GLY A 617 -3.40 -15.31 -29.40
CA GLY A 617 -3.08 -15.86 -28.08
C GLY A 617 -4.22 -15.68 -27.06
N VAL A 618 -3.89 -16.05 -25.82
CA VAL A 618 -4.82 -15.98 -24.68
C VAL A 618 -5.04 -14.53 -24.28
N LEU A 619 -6.30 -14.12 -24.25
CA LEU A 619 -6.72 -12.81 -23.74
C LEU A 619 -6.85 -12.83 -22.22
N PHE A 620 -7.50 -13.86 -21.67
CA PHE A 620 -7.66 -14.08 -20.23
C PHE A 620 -8.02 -15.54 -19.93
N TYR A 621 -7.96 -15.91 -18.64
CA TYR A 621 -8.38 -17.23 -18.16
C TYR A 621 -9.74 -17.18 -17.46
N THR A 622 -10.47 -18.30 -17.49
CA THR A 622 -11.74 -18.52 -16.82
C THR A 622 -11.61 -19.64 -15.79
N ALA A 623 -12.65 -19.82 -14.97
CA ALA A 623 -12.64 -20.88 -13.95
C ALA A 623 -12.37 -22.26 -14.56
N LYS A 624 -11.60 -23.09 -13.84
CA LYS A 624 -11.26 -24.44 -14.28
C LYS A 624 -12.50 -25.25 -14.65
N LYS A 625 -12.60 -25.63 -15.92
CA LYS A 625 -13.71 -26.38 -16.50
C LYS A 625 -13.34 -27.86 -16.64
N GLY A 626 -14.27 -28.75 -16.28
CA GLY A 626 -14.18 -30.18 -16.48
C GLY A 626 -15.47 -30.86 -16.04
N ASP A 627 -15.86 -31.98 -16.66
CA ASP A 627 -17.14 -32.66 -16.40
C ASP A 627 -17.36 -32.97 -14.91
N GLN A 628 -16.27 -33.30 -14.19
CA GLN A 628 -16.28 -33.57 -12.75
C GLN A 628 -16.61 -32.35 -11.85
N TYR A 629 -16.61 -31.14 -12.42
CA TYR A 629 -16.87 -29.89 -11.70
C TYR A 629 -18.13 -29.16 -12.18
N ALA A 630 -18.80 -29.66 -13.23
CA ALA A 630 -19.93 -28.98 -13.86
C ALA A 630 -21.05 -28.63 -12.88
N ASP A 631 -21.42 -29.56 -11.98
CA ASP A 631 -22.45 -29.34 -10.97
C ASP A 631 -22.06 -28.26 -9.95
N ALA A 632 -20.77 -28.18 -9.58
CA ALA A 632 -20.28 -27.17 -8.65
C ALA A 632 -20.25 -25.78 -9.30
N LEU A 633 -19.76 -25.68 -10.54
CA LEU A 633 -19.75 -24.43 -11.30
C LEU A 633 -21.18 -23.90 -11.55
N ALA A 634 -22.11 -24.78 -11.94
CA ALA A 634 -23.52 -24.41 -12.11
C ALA A 634 -24.16 -23.95 -10.79
N SER A 635 -23.80 -24.56 -9.67
CA SER A 635 -24.30 -24.12 -8.36
C SER A 635 -23.81 -22.73 -7.94
N PHE A 636 -22.75 -22.22 -8.57
CA PHE A 636 -22.18 -20.91 -8.30
C PHE A 636 -22.74 -19.80 -9.18
N THR A 637 -23.41 -20.15 -10.29
CA THR A 637 -24.16 -19.22 -11.14
C THR A 637 -25.64 -19.17 -10.75
N GLU A 638 -26.20 -20.30 -10.31
CA GLU A 638 -27.56 -20.35 -9.79
C GLU A 638 -27.63 -19.83 -8.36
N ASP A 639 -28.25 -18.67 -8.22
CA ASP A 639 -28.82 -18.21 -6.98
C ASP A 639 -29.78 -19.26 -6.40
N THR A 640 -29.32 -20.05 -5.42
CA THR A 640 -30.22 -21.02 -4.78
C THR A 640 -31.48 -20.29 -4.32
N LYS A 641 -32.66 -20.90 -4.44
CA LYS A 641 -33.94 -20.22 -4.17
C LYS A 641 -33.98 -19.48 -2.82
N ALA A 642 -33.22 -19.93 -1.83
CA ALA A 642 -33.10 -19.32 -0.51
C ALA A 642 -32.09 -18.15 -0.44
N LEU A 643 -31.01 -18.16 -1.25
CA LEU A 643 -29.96 -17.14 -1.24
C LEU A 643 -30.12 -16.07 -2.33
N LYS A 644 -30.98 -16.31 -3.33
CA LYS A 644 -31.16 -15.44 -4.51
C LYS A 644 -31.37 -13.95 -4.24
N ASP A 645 -32.03 -13.63 -3.14
CA ASP A 645 -32.32 -12.24 -2.81
C ASP A 645 -31.24 -11.63 -1.90
N VAL A 646 -30.33 -12.45 -1.36
CA VAL A 646 -29.41 -12.11 -0.25
C VAL A 646 -27.97 -11.91 -0.72
N VAL A 647 -27.49 -12.73 -1.66
CA VAL A 647 -26.10 -12.70 -2.12
C VAL A 647 -26.06 -12.61 -3.64
N THR A 648 -24.93 -12.15 -4.18
CA THR A 648 -24.65 -12.18 -5.61
C THR A 648 -23.85 -13.46 -5.93
N PRO A 649 -24.14 -14.16 -7.05
CA PRO A 649 -23.42 -15.37 -7.46
C PRO A 649 -21.90 -15.18 -7.56
N ILE A 650 -21.11 -16.18 -7.13
CA ILE A 650 -19.63 -16.09 -7.20
C ILE A 650 -19.07 -16.32 -8.61
N LEU A 651 -19.86 -16.92 -9.50
CA LEU A 651 -19.59 -16.98 -10.93
C LEU A 651 -20.70 -16.27 -11.69
N THR A 652 -20.29 -15.55 -12.73
CA THR A 652 -21.18 -14.96 -13.73
C THR A 652 -21.18 -15.84 -14.98
N ASP A 653 -22.36 -16.19 -15.49
CA ASP A 653 -22.53 -16.93 -16.75
C ASP A 653 -22.59 -15.97 -17.93
N TYR A 654 -21.69 -16.14 -18.89
CA TYR A 654 -21.63 -15.34 -20.11
C TYR A 654 -22.12 -16.14 -21.30
N VAL A 655 -23.04 -15.55 -22.05
CA VAL A 655 -23.51 -16.06 -23.35
C VAL A 655 -22.99 -15.20 -24.49
N ARG A 656 -22.88 -15.80 -25.68
CA ARG A 656 -22.47 -15.10 -26.90
C ARG A 656 -23.66 -14.79 -27.79
N PHE A 657 -23.72 -13.57 -28.29
CA PHE A 657 -24.67 -13.13 -29.32
C PHE A 657 -23.93 -12.77 -30.61
N PHE A 658 -24.51 -13.14 -31.74
CA PHE A 658 -24.02 -12.85 -33.08
C PHE A 658 -25.01 -11.99 -33.87
N ASN A 659 -24.52 -10.93 -34.51
CA ASN A 659 -25.29 -10.13 -35.44
C ASN A 659 -24.93 -10.48 -36.90
N PRO A 660 -25.81 -11.19 -37.64
CA PRO A 660 -25.51 -11.60 -39.01
C PRO A 660 -25.46 -10.44 -40.02
N SER A 661 -25.97 -9.26 -39.67
CA SER A 661 -25.96 -8.09 -40.55
C SER A 661 -24.64 -7.33 -40.50
N THR A 662 -23.96 -7.32 -39.35
CA THR A 662 -22.70 -6.60 -39.13
C THR A 662 -21.48 -7.52 -38.99
N GLY A 663 -21.69 -8.81 -38.76
CA GLY A 663 -20.61 -9.76 -38.42
C GLY A 663 -20.16 -9.67 -36.96
N ASP A 664 -20.84 -8.86 -36.15
CA ASP A 664 -20.39 -8.50 -34.81
C ASP A 664 -20.77 -9.57 -33.78
N HIS A 665 -19.90 -9.76 -32.79
CA HIS A 665 -20.13 -10.66 -31.67
C HIS A 665 -19.99 -9.90 -30.36
N VAL A 666 -20.93 -10.12 -29.45
CA VAL A 666 -20.87 -9.58 -28.09
C VAL A 666 -21.07 -10.69 -27.09
N TRP A 667 -20.37 -10.58 -25.96
CA TRP A 667 -20.67 -11.38 -24.78
C TRP A 667 -21.47 -10.55 -23.82
N THR A 668 -22.45 -11.21 -23.22
CA THR A 668 -23.33 -10.59 -22.25
C THR A 668 -23.66 -11.59 -21.14
N VAL A 669 -24.01 -11.06 -19.97
CA VAL A 669 -24.38 -11.86 -18.81
C VAL A 669 -25.76 -12.47 -19.02
N GLU A 670 -25.90 -13.78 -18.85
CA GLU A 670 -27.20 -14.45 -19.00
C GLU A 670 -28.23 -13.84 -18.03
N GLY A 671 -29.39 -13.44 -18.58
CA GLY A 671 -30.47 -12.82 -17.80
C GLY A 671 -30.22 -11.37 -17.37
N GLY A 672 -29.07 -10.77 -17.70
CA GLY A 672 -28.75 -9.36 -17.47
C GLY A 672 -29.51 -8.40 -18.40
N ASP A 673 -29.36 -7.09 -18.19
CA ASP A 673 -30.08 -6.06 -18.94
C ASP A 673 -29.77 -6.07 -20.45
N GLU A 674 -28.49 -6.20 -20.81
CA GLU A 674 -28.07 -6.30 -22.22
C GLU A 674 -28.60 -7.59 -22.86
N TYR A 675 -28.50 -8.73 -22.18
CA TYR A 675 -29.14 -9.98 -22.62
C TYR A 675 -30.63 -9.81 -22.87
N ASN A 676 -31.37 -9.24 -21.91
CA ASN A 676 -32.81 -9.02 -22.01
C ASN A 676 -33.17 -8.02 -23.12
N ALA A 677 -32.26 -7.10 -23.46
CA ALA A 677 -32.42 -6.17 -24.57
C ALA A 677 -32.10 -6.79 -25.94
N LEU A 678 -31.08 -7.67 -26.03
CA LEU A 678 -30.65 -8.31 -27.27
C LEU A 678 -31.53 -9.50 -27.67
N LYS A 679 -31.88 -10.36 -26.71
CA LYS A 679 -32.66 -11.59 -26.93
C LYS A 679 -33.96 -11.43 -27.72
N PRO A 680 -34.77 -10.37 -27.54
CA PRO A 680 -35.99 -10.19 -28.33
C PRO A 680 -35.76 -9.56 -29.71
N GLN A 681 -34.55 -9.18 -30.09
CA GLN A 681 -34.26 -8.51 -31.38
C GLN A 681 -33.95 -9.53 -32.48
N ASP A 682 -34.61 -9.42 -33.63
CA ASP A 682 -34.38 -10.30 -34.80
C ASP A 682 -32.96 -10.16 -35.41
N SER A 683 -32.23 -9.09 -35.07
CA SER A 683 -30.87 -8.83 -35.57
C SER A 683 -29.78 -9.53 -34.76
N TRP A 684 -30.12 -10.20 -33.66
CA TRP A 684 -29.16 -10.83 -32.75
C TRP A 684 -29.55 -12.28 -32.50
N ASN A 685 -28.61 -13.18 -32.77
CA ASN A 685 -28.75 -14.61 -32.54
C ASN A 685 -27.97 -15.01 -31.29
N GLU A 686 -28.64 -15.60 -30.30
CA GLU A 686 -27.99 -16.23 -29.15
C GLU A 686 -27.31 -17.53 -29.59
N GLU A 687 -25.99 -17.63 -29.43
CA GLU A 687 -25.19 -18.79 -29.81
C GLU A 687 -24.96 -19.77 -28.64
N GLY A 688 -25.41 -19.40 -27.44
CA GLY A 688 -25.36 -20.23 -26.23
C GLY A 688 -24.27 -19.82 -25.23
N ALA A 689 -24.07 -20.68 -24.22
CA ALA A 689 -23.12 -20.47 -23.13
C ALA A 689 -21.67 -20.40 -23.65
N ALA A 690 -20.98 -19.32 -23.33
CA ALA A 690 -19.58 -19.10 -23.69
C ALA A 690 -18.66 -19.62 -22.58
N PHE A 691 -18.74 -19.03 -21.39
CA PHE A 691 -17.89 -19.37 -20.24
C PHE A 691 -18.41 -18.78 -18.93
N TYR A 692 -17.84 -19.25 -17.82
CA TYR A 692 -18.05 -18.67 -16.48
C TYR A 692 -16.87 -17.76 -16.11
N ALA A 693 -17.16 -16.58 -15.58
CA ALA A 693 -16.13 -15.67 -15.07
C ALA A 693 -16.34 -15.37 -13.58
N PRO A 694 -15.26 -15.20 -12.78
CA PRO A 694 -15.41 -14.76 -11.39
C PRO A 694 -16.11 -13.41 -11.28
N THR A 695 -17.12 -13.33 -10.44
CA THR A 695 -17.85 -12.07 -10.19
C THR A 695 -16.99 -11.06 -9.42
N PHE A 696 -16.21 -11.55 -8.44
CA PHE A 696 -15.51 -10.69 -7.47
C PHE A 696 -14.00 -10.67 -7.66
N THR A 697 -13.36 -11.84 -7.82
CA THR A 697 -11.90 -11.97 -7.67
C THR A 697 -11.12 -12.00 -8.99
N GLY A 698 -11.75 -11.72 -10.13
CA GLY A 698 -11.02 -11.74 -11.40
C GLY A 698 -9.99 -10.60 -11.47
N THR A 699 -8.74 -10.93 -11.76
CA THR A 699 -7.63 -9.95 -11.79
C THR A 699 -7.42 -9.36 -13.18
N THR A 700 -7.85 -10.07 -14.23
CA THR A 700 -7.70 -9.64 -15.61
C THR A 700 -8.94 -8.84 -16.04
N LYS A 701 -8.83 -7.51 -16.05
CA LYS A 701 -9.91 -6.63 -16.53
C LYS A 701 -9.95 -6.62 -18.06
N VAL A 702 -11.03 -7.14 -18.64
CA VAL A 702 -11.26 -7.14 -20.09
C VAL A 702 -12.24 -6.04 -20.43
N ASN A 703 -11.77 -4.98 -21.10
CA ASN A 703 -12.62 -3.85 -21.48
C ASN A 703 -13.19 -4.04 -22.89
N ARG A 704 -14.44 -3.61 -23.09
CA ARG A 704 -15.09 -3.54 -24.41
C ARG A 704 -14.89 -2.17 -25.02
N LEU A 705 -14.62 -2.16 -26.33
CA LEU A 705 -14.52 -0.97 -27.15
C LEU A 705 -15.52 -1.08 -28.30
N TYR A 706 -16.12 0.04 -28.67
CA TYR A 706 -17.05 0.13 -29.79
C TYR A 706 -16.57 1.15 -30.82
N ASN A 707 -16.71 0.79 -32.10
CA ASN A 707 -16.50 1.71 -33.20
C ASN A 707 -17.82 1.94 -33.96
N GLY A 708 -18.36 3.15 -33.87
CA GLY A 708 -19.64 3.51 -34.49
C GLY A 708 -19.61 3.61 -36.01
N GLU A 709 -18.44 3.82 -36.63
CA GLU A 709 -18.32 3.82 -38.09
C GLU A 709 -18.30 2.40 -38.64
N LEU A 710 -17.66 1.47 -37.91
CA LEU A 710 -17.54 0.07 -38.30
C LEU A 710 -18.71 -0.79 -37.82
N ASN A 711 -19.48 -0.34 -36.83
CA ASN A 711 -20.47 -1.12 -36.09
C ASN A 711 -19.88 -2.43 -35.54
N ARG A 712 -18.75 -2.32 -34.84
CA ARG A 712 -18.01 -3.48 -34.31
C ARG A 712 -17.55 -3.25 -32.88
N HIS A 713 -17.53 -4.34 -32.12
CA HIS A 713 -16.91 -4.39 -30.82
C HIS A 713 -15.53 -5.05 -30.85
N LEU A 714 -14.69 -4.66 -29.90
CA LEU A 714 -13.40 -5.27 -29.62
C LEU A 714 -13.24 -5.43 -28.11
N LEU A 715 -12.65 -6.53 -27.69
CA LEU A 715 -12.22 -6.77 -26.31
C LEU A 715 -10.70 -6.62 -26.19
N SER A 716 -10.28 -5.90 -25.16
CA SER A 716 -8.87 -5.64 -24.87
C SER A 716 -8.60 -5.62 -23.37
N VAL A 717 -7.49 -6.25 -22.97
CA VAL A 717 -6.91 -6.17 -21.61
C VAL A 717 -5.77 -5.13 -21.54
N SER A 718 -5.37 -4.55 -22.67
CA SER A 718 -4.19 -3.69 -22.77
C SER A 718 -4.57 -2.22 -22.75
N ALA A 719 -4.16 -1.52 -21.68
CA ALA A 719 -4.35 -0.07 -21.57
C ALA A 719 -3.68 0.71 -22.73
N SER A 720 -2.56 0.22 -23.26
CA SER A 720 -1.87 0.86 -24.40
C SER A 720 -2.60 0.64 -25.73
N GLU A 721 -3.21 -0.53 -25.93
CA GLU A 721 -4.07 -0.82 -27.09
C GLU A 721 -5.31 0.06 -27.04
N GLN A 722 -5.98 0.14 -25.88
CA GLN A 722 -7.15 0.98 -25.66
C GLN A 722 -6.85 2.46 -25.97
N ALA A 723 -5.76 3.00 -25.42
CA ALA A 723 -5.34 4.38 -25.66
C ALA A 723 -5.04 4.66 -27.14
N THR A 724 -4.43 3.69 -27.83
CA THR A 724 -4.15 3.80 -29.27
C THR A 724 -5.44 3.80 -30.09
N LEU A 725 -6.37 2.90 -29.79
CA LEU A 725 -7.63 2.75 -30.51
C LEU A 725 -8.56 3.96 -30.32
N GLN A 726 -8.57 4.57 -29.13
CA GLN A 726 -9.30 5.82 -28.88
C GLN A 726 -8.87 6.97 -29.81
N GLY A 727 -7.59 7.01 -30.22
CA GLY A 727 -7.09 7.96 -31.22
C GLY A 727 -7.58 7.69 -32.66
N THR A 728 -8.28 6.58 -32.89
CA THR A 728 -8.69 6.08 -34.22
C THR A 728 -10.20 5.86 -34.34
N GLY A 729 -11.00 6.48 -33.47
CA GLY A 729 -12.47 6.44 -33.55
C GLY A 729 -13.14 5.32 -32.74
N TRP A 730 -12.40 4.61 -31.90
CA TRP A 730 -12.96 3.66 -30.94
C TRP A 730 -13.32 4.36 -29.63
N THR A 731 -14.41 3.94 -29.00
CA THR A 731 -14.83 4.39 -27.66
C THR A 731 -14.69 3.22 -26.71
N VAL A 732 -14.05 3.43 -25.56
CA VAL A 732 -14.03 2.42 -24.48
C VAL A 732 -15.39 2.49 -23.79
N GLU A 733 -16.12 1.38 -23.78
CA GLU A 733 -17.45 1.28 -23.15
C GLU A 733 -17.38 0.86 -21.68
N GLY A 734 -16.22 0.37 -21.23
CA GLY A 734 -15.98 -0.04 -19.85
C GLY A 734 -15.63 -1.52 -19.72
N LEU A 735 -15.71 -2.03 -18.49
CA LEU A 735 -15.42 -3.44 -18.19
C LEU A 735 -16.49 -4.34 -18.79
N ALA A 736 -16.05 -5.36 -19.53
CA ALA A 736 -16.93 -6.37 -20.12
C ALA A 736 -16.89 -7.68 -19.33
N VAL A 737 -15.70 -8.09 -18.87
CA VAL A 737 -15.47 -9.37 -18.18
C VAL A 737 -14.31 -9.22 -17.19
N LYS A 738 -14.42 -9.87 -16.03
CA LYS A 738 -13.28 -10.11 -15.13
C LYS A 738 -12.72 -11.53 -15.34
N GLY A 739 -11.61 -11.65 -16.04
CA GLY A 739 -10.86 -12.90 -16.15
C GLY A 739 -10.06 -13.20 -14.89
N ILE A 740 -9.68 -14.47 -14.70
CA ILE A 740 -8.77 -14.91 -13.62
C ILE A 740 -7.39 -14.30 -13.83
#